data_AF-A0A1Q9QVJ9-F1
#
_entry.id   AF-A0A1Q9QVJ9-F1
#
_cell.length_a   1.000
_cell.length_b   1.000
_cell.length_c   1.000
_cell.angle_alpha   90.00
_cell.angle_beta   90.00
_cell.angle_gamma   90.00
#
_symmetry.space_group_name_H-M   'P 1'
#
loop_
_entity.id
_entity.type
_entity.pdbx_description
1 polymer ?
#
loop_
_entity_poly.entity_id
_entity_poly.type
_entity_poly.pdbx_seq_one_letter_code
_entity_poly.pdbx_strand_id
1 'polypeptide(L)'
;MSDTGLTSQMADYLAFARSPLWDLQRQYYSEKGLDAWAEAQVPHYVTSHPVMANAYAQIVLGFWRDLKAQGLTGDQPLYIIELGSGCGRFAYHFLLQFFEAFDAIRGPDDRVCYVMTDFSARTLEHWRERLLGRLDPFVQEGRLDFALYDVESDSEVVLQNQGITLTAGSLKLPPVVIANYVFGSIRQDLFFLDKERLYEGWMKVEPGAENDPDQPFAGMTPDYQKRRITEPGYSNQAWNRLIEDYARRLPPCALLFPARALNVLERLSRLQQDNLLLLSADRGSQTLQEIGWQQTPEFACHGSFTLPVNYPVLADIVQSQSGTCWSNQAANGLSILAAFWHASPAGTWRETGLAARHTLEVFDPNDFYRIKQTLESDELSLSPEQMLAYLRLGHWDTRLFYLLLPGVKAVMSRLSGEAQQEWYQVLVEVWRFHLPIGEDYDLAFDLACLAPELNRWTASIDWFNQSLVCLEATPREGHDPSAIWFNLGIAHWQLANHSQAERCLLKALEMTSDDEPEDYQENFDVRRQLAELSAWQARCQRLLGAQTLQLPATFSADSQAVYASLLGPHQARALYRLQRNPELCRLAGVERLQSVAQARDWLQRHQSAHSHVLGILHPGLGLIGVAALEYRAQAPVAGSGRSARFYYWIGQDHQNQGYGLQAMTLLHQLAHDLDIQHLFGSVERSNASSSRVLAKLGYRALPPTSTVPGYRNYYRGNAESDDKALLVISRFPSEQEPG
;
A
#
# COMPACT_ATOMS: atom_id res chain seq x y z
N MET A 1 -34.21 24.38 -13.76
CA MET A 1 -35.08 25.58 -13.72
C MET A 1 -35.24 26.15 -12.28
N SER A 2 -34.20 26.09 -11.44
CA SER A 2 -34.19 26.65 -10.06
C SER A 2 -33.22 27.83 -9.88
N ASP A 3 -32.53 28.25 -10.94
CA ASP A 3 -31.29 29.04 -10.82
C ASP A 3 -31.50 30.54 -10.55
N THR A 4 -32.71 31.07 -10.78
CA THR A 4 -32.99 32.52 -10.65
C THR A 4 -33.19 32.98 -9.20
N GLY A 5 -33.42 32.06 -8.25
CA GLY A 5 -33.70 32.38 -6.85
C GLY A 5 -32.43 32.62 -6.01
N LEU A 6 -31.44 31.74 -6.16
CA LEU A 6 -30.16 31.82 -5.44
C LEU A 6 -29.33 33.02 -5.90
N THR A 7 -29.26 33.27 -7.21
CA THR A 7 -28.58 34.44 -7.78
C THR A 7 -29.19 35.77 -7.32
N SER A 8 -30.51 35.85 -7.14
CA SER A 8 -31.17 37.03 -6.58
C SER A 8 -30.83 37.26 -5.10
N GLN A 9 -30.63 36.20 -4.30
CA GLN A 9 -30.29 36.30 -2.88
C GLN A 9 -28.81 36.63 -2.64
N MET A 10 -27.92 36.28 -3.57
CA MET A 10 -26.50 36.66 -3.51
C MET A 10 -26.28 38.18 -3.60
N ALA A 11 -27.27 38.93 -4.12
CA ALA A 11 -27.21 40.39 -4.27
C ALA A 11 -27.60 41.20 -3.01
N ASP A 12 -28.16 40.54 -1.98
CA ASP A 12 -28.54 41.18 -0.71
C ASP A 12 -27.50 40.90 0.39
N TYR A 13 -27.32 41.86 1.31
CA TYR A 13 -26.54 41.57 2.53
C TYR A 13 -27.36 40.71 3.48
N LEU A 14 -26.81 39.56 3.85
CA LEU A 14 -27.37 38.65 4.86
C LEU A 14 -26.36 38.45 5.99
N ALA A 15 -26.83 38.08 7.18
CA ALA A 15 -25.92 37.64 8.24
C ALA A 15 -25.05 36.49 7.70
N PHE A 16 -23.74 36.49 8.01
CA PHE A 16 -22.77 35.60 7.37
C PHE A 16 -23.16 34.10 7.40
N ALA A 17 -23.67 33.61 8.53
CA ALA A 17 -24.15 32.23 8.69
C ALA A 17 -25.41 31.89 7.88
N ARG A 18 -26.15 32.90 7.42
CA ARG A 18 -27.36 32.78 6.56
C ARG A 18 -27.06 33.08 5.10
N SER A 19 -25.80 33.27 4.73
CA SER A 19 -25.40 33.48 3.34
C SER A 19 -25.76 32.26 2.47
N PRO A 20 -26.23 32.46 1.23
CA PRO A 20 -26.51 31.37 0.30
C PRO A 20 -25.26 30.55 -0.09
N LEU A 21 -24.04 31.06 0.20
CA LEU A 21 -22.80 30.31 -0.02
C LEU A 21 -22.81 28.93 0.63
N TRP A 22 -23.38 28.82 1.83
CA TRP A 22 -23.41 27.56 2.56
C TRP A 22 -24.27 26.51 1.87
N ASP A 23 -25.38 26.93 1.26
CA ASP A 23 -26.25 26.03 0.50
C ASP A 23 -25.63 25.64 -0.84
N LEU A 24 -24.94 26.57 -1.52
CA LEU A 24 -24.16 26.29 -2.72
C LEU A 24 -23.05 25.27 -2.45
N GLN A 25 -22.34 25.38 -1.32
CA GLN A 25 -21.31 24.42 -0.94
C GLN A 25 -21.89 23.03 -0.67
N ARG A 26 -23.02 22.96 0.03
CA ARG A 26 -23.72 21.70 0.28
C ARG A 26 -24.20 21.05 -1.02
N GLN A 27 -24.69 21.86 -1.95
CA GLN A 27 -25.07 21.40 -3.29
C GLN A 27 -23.86 20.83 -4.04
N TYR A 28 -22.72 21.54 -4.06
CA TYR A 28 -21.49 21.06 -4.69
C TYR A 28 -21.07 19.68 -4.17
N TYR A 29 -20.98 19.48 -2.86
CA TYR A 29 -20.62 18.19 -2.26
C TYR A 29 -21.67 17.09 -2.52
N SER A 30 -22.96 17.43 -2.47
CA SER A 30 -24.04 16.49 -2.78
C SER A 30 -24.03 16.04 -4.24
N GLU A 31 -23.67 16.93 -5.16
CA GLU A 31 -23.60 16.66 -6.59
C GLU A 31 -22.31 15.92 -6.96
N LYS A 32 -21.14 16.37 -6.49
CA LYS A 32 -19.85 15.76 -6.82
C LYS A 32 -19.59 14.44 -6.09
N GLY A 33 -20.01 14.29 -4.84
CA GLY A 33 -19.68 13.10 -4.04
C GLY A 33 -18.16 12.82 -4.03
N LEU A 34 -17.75 11.58 -4.29
CA LEU A 34 -16.32 11.21 -4.33
C LEU A 34 -15.50 11.93 -5.41
N ASP A 35 -16.13 12.37 -6.50
CA ASP A 35 -15.45 12.97 -7.65
C ASP A 35 -14.72 14.26 -7.24
N ALA A 36 -15.22 14.95 -6.18
CA ALA A 36 -14.55 16.11 -5.58
C ALA A 36 -13.10 15.80 -5.12
N TRP A 37 -12.82 14.57 -4.71
CA TRP A 37 -11.48 14.14 -4.27
C TRP A 37 -10.73 13.35 -5.33
N ALA A 38 -11.42 12.52 -6.12
CA ALA A 38 -10.82 11.72 -7.19
C ALA A 38 -10.16 12.59 -8.26
N GLU A 39 -10.80 13.70 -8.63
CA GLU A 39 -10.29 14.66 -9.62
C GLU A 39 -9.30 15.69 -9.00
N ALA A 40 -8.87 15.45 -7.75
CA ALA A 40 -8.02 16.35 -6.97
C ALA A 40 -8.54 17.80 -6.84
N GLN A 41 -9.84 18.03 -7.04
CA GLN A 41 -10.46 19.36 -6.88
C GLN A 41 -10.35 19.82 -5.42
N VAL A 42 -10.65 18.94 -4.46
CA VAL A 42 -10.55 19.20 -3.02
C VAL A 42 -9.28 18.54 -2.46
N PRO A 43 -8.32 19.31 -1.89
CA PRO A 43 -7.15 18.74 -1.25
C PRO A 43 -7.51 17.83 -0.09
N HIS A 44 -7.12 16.55 -0.16
CA HIS A 44 -7.39 15.58 0.92
C HIS A 44 -6.14 15.16 1.70
N TYR A 45 -4.95 15.21 1.09
CA TYR A 45 -3.78 14.46 1.60
C TYR A 45 -3.35 14.89 3.01
N VAL A 46 -3.43 16.19 3.31
CA VAL A 46 -2.97 16.77 4.57
C VAL A 46 -3.71 16.22 5.80
N THR A 47 -4.95 15.73 5.65
CA THR A 47 -5.74 15.10 6.73
C THR A 47 -5.92 13.60 6.57
N SER A 48 -5.49 13.01 5.46
CA SER A 48 -5.74 11.60 5.14
C SER A 48 -4.48 10.75 5.03
N HIS A 49 -3.29 11.28 5.30
CA HIS A 49 -2.07 10.48 5.27
C HIS A 49 -1.94 9.53 6.49
N PRO A 50 -1.26 8.38 6.35
CA PRO A 50 -1.16 7.36 7.42
C PRO A 50 -0.63 7.85 8.77
N VAL A 51 0.32 8.80 8.78
CA VAL A 51 0.90 9.36 10.02
C VAL A 51 -0.15 10.12 10.84
N MET A 52 -1.06 10.85 10.19
CA MET A 52 -2.19 11.53 10.84
C MET A 52 -3.14 10.51 11.47
N ALA A 53 -3.48 9.45 10.72
CA ALA A 53 -4.29 8.35 11.24
C ALA A 53 -3.61 7.61 12.41
N ASN A 54 -2.28 7.44 12.37
CA ASN A 54 -1.52 6.85 13.47
C ASN A 54 -1.62 7.69 14.74
N ALA A 55 -1.40 9.01 14.61
CA ALA A 55 -1.47 9.94 15.74
C ALA A 55 -2.83 9.82 16.45
N TYR A 56 -3.92 9.81 15.69
CA TYR A 56 -5.27 9.66 16.23
C TYR A 56 -5.48 8.27 16.84
N ALA A 57 -5.02 7.21 16.18
CA ALA A 57 -5.10 5.84 16.70
C ALA A 57 -4.39 5.69 18.06
N GLN A 58 -3.22 6.31 18.24
CA GLN A 58 -2.49 6.29 19.52
C GLN A 58 -3.26 7.03 20.62
N ILE A 59 -3.83 8.20 20.32
CA ILE A 59 -4.63 8.97 21.29
C ILE A 59 -5.88 8.19 21.71
N VAL A 60 -6.59 7.59 20.75
CA VAL A 60 -7.78 6.77 21.03
C VAL A 60 -7.42 5.50 21.80
N LEU A 61 -6.29 4.86 21.51
CA LEU A 61 -5.82 3.71 22.27
C LEU A 61 -5.48 4.08 23.71
N GLY A 62 -4.86 5.25 23.92
CA GLY A 62 -4.63 5.83 25.25
C GLY A 62 -5.94 6.10 25.98
N PHE A 63 -6.93 6.67 25.30
CA PHE A 63 -8.26 6.92 25.83
C PHE A 63 -8.96 5.63 26.26
N TRP A 64 -8.92 4.60 25.42
CA TRP A 64 -9.45 3.28 25.77
C TRP A 64 -8.76 2.71 27.02
N ARG A 65 -7.43 2.81 27.14
CA ARG A 65 -6.70 2.37 28.35
C ARG A 65 -7.11 3.14 29.60
N ASP A 66 -7.30 4.46 29.50
CA ASP A 66 -7.78 5.28 30.61
C ASP A 66 -9.20 4.87 31.03
N LEU A 67 -10.12 4.60 30.08
CA LEU A 67 -11.46 4.07 30.38
C LEU A 67 -11.38 2.73 31.13
N LYS A 68 -10.53 1.80 30.64
CA LYS A 68 -10.30 0.51 31.30
C LYS A 68 -9.77 0.67 32.72
N ALA A 69 -8.81 1.57 32.94
CA ALA A 69 -8.23 1.84 34.25
C ALA A 69 -9.26 2.42 35.25
N GLN A 70 -10.27 3.12 34.74
CA GLN A 70 -11.39 3.65 35.51
C GLN A 70 -12.49 2.60 35.77
N GLY A 71 -12.33 1.37 35.26
CA GLY A 71 -13.35 0.32 35.34
C GLY A 71 -14.53 0.55 34.39
N LEU A 72 -14.44 1.54 33.49
CA LEU A 72 -15.43 1.80 32.46
C LEU A 72 -15.28 0.75 31.37
N THR A 73 -15.98 -0.36 31.57
CA THR A 73 -16.11 -1.49 30.64
C THR A 73 -17.59 -1.74 30.40
N GLY A 74 -17.95 -2.23 29.23
CA GLY A 74 -19.35 -2.38 28.85
C GLY A 74 -19.63 -3.54 27.91
N ASP A 75 -20.89 -3.93 27.91
CA ASP A 75 -21.57 -4.76 26.92
C ASP A 75 -21.86 -4.00 25.60
N GLN A 76 -21.25 -2.83 25.40
CA GLN A 76 -21.31 -2.07 24.15
C GLN A 76 -19.88 -1.77 23.66
N PRO A 77 -19.67 -1.56 22.35
CA PRO A 77 -18.38 -1.10 21.85
C PRO A 77 -18.11 0.36 22.24
N LEU A 78 -16.84 0.73 22.34
CA LEU A 78 -16.46 2.14 22.22
C LEU A 78 -16.75 2.60 20.79
N TYR A 79 -17.62 3.59 20.62
CA TYR A 79 -17.91 4.15 19.30
C TYR A 79 -16.95 5.28 18.95
N ILE A 80 -16.38 5.21 17.76
CA ILE A 80 -15.55 6.26 17.16
C ILE A 80 -16.32 6.79 15.96
N ILE A 81 -16.85 8.01 16.06
CA ILE A 81 -17.72 8.61 15.05
C ILE A 81 -16.90 9.63 14.26
N GLU A 82 -16.60 9.32 13.01
CA GLU A 82 -15.95 10.26 12.08
C GLU A 82 -17.02 11.06 11.34
N LEU A 83 -16.97 12.39 11.52
CA LEU A 83 -17.81 13.33 10.82
C LEU A 83 -17.21 13.61 9.44
N GLY A 84 -18.01 13.46 8.39
CA GLY A 84 -17.58 13.78 7.02
C GLY A 84 -16.36 12.98 6.57
N SER A 85 -16.46 11.65 6.57
CA SER A 85 -15.35 10.74 6.21
C SER A 85 -14.82 10.90 4.78
N GLY A 86 -15.54 11.63 3.92
CA GLY A 86 -15.11 11.98 2.56
C GLY A 86 -14.73 10.75 1.74
N CYS A 87 -13.49 10.70 1.25
CA CYS A 87 -12.99 9.56 0.48
C CYS A 87 -12.74 8.26 1.29
N GLY A 88 -12.84 8.30 2.62
CA GLY A 88 -12.61 7.14 3.49
C GLY A 88 -11.15 6.73 3.68
N ARG A 89 -10.19 7.44 3.08
CA ARG A 89 -8.76 7.12 3.18
C ARG A 89 -8.22 7.26 4.61
N PHE A 90 -8.59 8.35 5.30
CA PHE A 90 -8.23 8.51 6.70
C PHE A 90 -8.76 7.33 7.54
N ALA A 91 -10.06 7.03 7.41
CA ALA A 91 -10.71 5.91 8.10
C ALA A 91 -9.97 4.59 7.86
N TYR A 92 -9.66 4.26 6.61
CA TYR A 92 -8.94 3.02 6.28
C TYR A 92 -7.57 2.93 6.95
N HIS A 93 -6.77 3.99 6.90
CA HIS A 93 -5.48 4.01 7.60
C HIS A 93 -5.64 3.95 9.12
N PHE A 94 -6.68 4.57 9.68
CA PHE A 94 -6.98 4.49 11.11
C PHE A 94 -7.35 3.05 11.48
N LEU A 95 -8.25 2.42 10.74
CA LEU A 95 -8.71 1.05 10.96
C LEU A 95 -7.53 0.07 10.99
N LEU A 96 -6.64 0.13 9.98
CA LEU A 96 -5.45 -0.73 9.93
C LEU A 96 -4.58 -0.59 11.17
N GLN A 97 -4.26 0.64 11.56
CA GLN A 97 -3.29 0.92 12.60
C GLN A 97 -3.86 0.77 14.01
N PHE A 98 -5.09 1.25 14.22
CA PHE A 98 -5.78 1.14 15.50
C PHE A 98 -6.07 -0.31 15.82
N PHE A 99 -6.66 -1.08 14.89
CA PHE A 99 -7.03 -2.47 15.19
C PHE A 99 -5.82 -3.39 15.33
N GLU A 100 -4.72 -3.15 14.60
CA GLU A 100 -3.46 -3.87 14.82
C GLU A 100 -2.92 -3.66 16.25
N ALA A 101 -2.89 -2.42 16.73
CA ALA A 101 -2.43 -2.10 18.09
C ALA A 101 -3.43 -2.53 19.18
N PHE A 102 -4.73 -2.42 18.91
CA PHE A 102 -5.80 -2.79 19.82
C PHE A 102 -5.86 -4.31 20.00
N ASP A 103 -5.79 -5.09 18.91
CA ASP A 103 -5.80 -6.56 18.97
C ASP A 103 -4.61 -7.13 19.74
N ALA A 104 -3.47 -6.43 19.75
CA ALA A 104 -2.30 -6.86 20.50
C ALA A 104 -2.49 -6.79 22.03
N ILE A 105 -3.46 -6.01 22.54
CA ILE A 105 -3.59 -5.72 23.98
C ILE A 105 -5.00 -5.87 24.55
N ARG A 106 -6.04 -5.98 23.71
CA ARG A 106 -7.42 -6.03 24.16
C ARG A 106 -7.75 -7.34 24.89
N GLY A 107 -8.68 -7.28 25.84
CA GLY A 107 -9.33 -8.45 26.39
C GLY A 107 -10.39 -9.04 25.44
N PRO A 108 -10.90 -10.26 25.71
CA PRO A 108 -11.88 -10.92 24.85
C PRO A 108 -13.20 -10.16 24.72
N ASP A 109 -13.61 -9.42 25.76
CA ASP A 109 -14.87 -8.67 25.79
C ASP A 109 -14.75 -7.24 25.25
N ASP A 110 -13.52 -6.78 25.00
CA ASP A 110 -13.26 -5.42 24.54
C ASP A 110 -13.64 -5.28 23.06
N ARG A 111 -14.51 -4.30 22.79
CA ARG A 111 -15.05 -4.01 21.47
C ARG A 111 -14.95 -2.52 21.15
N VAL A 112 -14.65 -2.22 19.91
CA VAL A 112 -14.59 -0.86 19.35
C VAL A 112 -15.27 -0.90 17.99
N CYS A 113 -16.11 0.08 17.71
CA CYS A 113 -16.77 0.24 16.42
C CYS A 113 -16.46 1.63 15.87
N TYR A 114 -15.80 1.68 14.73
CA TYR A 114 -15.64 2.89 13.94
C TYR A 114 -16.90 3.13 13.13
N VAL A 115 -17.35 4.38 13.04
CA VAL A 115 -18.54 4.79 12.30
C VAL A 115 -18.13 5.89 11.33
N MET A 116 -18.10 5.54 10.04
CA MET A 116 -17.90 6.52 8.97
C MET A 116 -19.22 7.21 8.68
N THR A 117 -19.22 8.54 8.69
CA THR A 117 -20.43 9.32 8.44
C THR A 117 -20.25 10.36 7.35
N ASP A 118 -21.30 10.58 6.56
CA ASP A 118 -21.37 11.67 5.60
C ASP A 118 -22.84 12.08 5.44
N PHE A 119 -23.10 13.32 5.01
CA PHE A 119 -24.46 13.79 4.74
C PHE A 119 -24.92 13.41 3.31
N SER A 120 -23.99 13.04 2.44
CA SER A 120 -24.25 12.65 1.06
C SER A 120 -24.45 11.13 0.96
N ALA A 121 -25.67 10.72 0.60
CA ALA A 121 -25.99 9.32 0.33
C ALA A 121 -25.13 8.74 -0.80
N ARG A 122 -24.78 9.58 -1.79
CA ARG A 122 -23.88 9.22 -2.88
C ARG A 122 -22.49 8.84 -2.35
N THR A 123 -21.95 9.54 -1.36
CA THR A 123 -20.65 9.17 -0.76
C THR A 123 -20.70 7.78 -0.12
N LEU A 124 -21.78 7.45 0.60
CA LEU A 124 -21.97 6.13 1.22
C LEU A 124 -22.10 5.00 0.18
N GLU A 125 -22.84 5.24 -0.90
CA GLU A 125 -22.94 4.29 -2.03
C GLU A 125 -21.56 3.99 -2.60
N HIS A 126 -20.72 5.00 -2.80
CA HIS A 126 -19.37 4.76 -3.30
C HIS A 126 -18.49 3.95 -2.34
N TRP A 127 -18.58 4.16 -1.02
CA TRP A 127 -17.83 3.31 -0.07
C TRP A 127 -18.25 1.84 -0.22
N ARG A 128 -19.53 1.59 -0.46
CA ARG A 128 -20.10 0.24 -0.66
C ARG A 128 -19.78 -0.37 -2.02
N GLU A 129 -19.65 0.43 -3.06
CA GLU A 129 -19.39 -0.09 -4.41
C GLU A 129 -17.90 -0.21 -4.72
N ARG A 130 -17.11 0.81 -4.35
CA ARG A 130 -15.71 0.94 -4.78
C ARG A 130 -14.69 0.56 -3.71
N LEU A 131 -15.02 0.77 -2.43
CA LEU A 131 -14.08 0.55 -1.32
C LEU A 131 -14.37 -0.70 -0.51
N LEU A 132 -15.55 -1.31 -0.72
CA LEU A 132 -16.05 -2.38 0.13
C LEU A 132 -15.14 -3.60 0.15
N GLY A 133 -14.50 -3.97 -0.96
CA GLY A 133 -13.51 -5.06 -0.95
C GLY A 133 -12.34 -4.87 0.04
N ARG A 134 -11.99 -3.61 0.38
CA ARG A 134 -10.95 -3.25 1.36
C ARG A 134 -11.52 -3.03 2.77
N LEU A 135 -12.77 -2.56 2.87
CA LEU A 135 -13.44 -2.25 4.13
C LEU A 135 -14.22 -3.44 4.73
N ASP A 136 -14.58 -4.42 3.90
CA ASP A 136 -15.40 -5.59 4.21
C ASP A 136 -14.94 -6.37 5.43
N PRO A 137 -13.63 -6.67 5.60
CA PRO A 137 -13.17 -7.38 6.78
C PRO A 137 -13.58 -6.66 8.07
N PHE A 138 -13.50 -5.33 8.12
CA PHE A 138 -13.87 -4.55 9.29
C PHE A 138 -15.40 -4.50 9.50
N VAL A 139 -16.19 -4.47 8.43
CA VAL A 139 -17.67 -4.50 8.52
C VAL A 139 -18.12 -5.87 9.05
N GLN A 140 -17.59 -6.95 8.51
CA GLN A 140 -17.93 -8.33 8.91
C GLN A 140 -17.55 -8.63 10.36
N GLU A 141 -16.46 -8.04 10.84
CA GLU A 141 -16.00 -8.17 12.24
C GLU A 141 -16.77 -7.24 13.22
N GLY A 142 -17.71 -6.42 12.73
CA GLY A 142 -18.43 -5.43 13.55
C GLY A 142 -17.54 -4.27 14.05
N ARG A 143 -16.42 -4.05 13.36
CA ARG A 143 -15.42 -3.01 13.66
C ARG A 143 -15.66 -1.70 12.90
N LEU A 144 -16.41 -1.76 11.82
CA LEU A 144 -16.79 -0.62 10.99
C LEU A 144 -18.30 -0.63 10.71
N ASP A 145 -18.93 0.54 10.82
CA ASP A 145 -20.30 0.79 10.38
C ASP A 145 -20.38 2.12 9.61
N PHE A 146 -21.51 2.35 8.96
CA PHE A 146 -21.77 3.55 8.15
C PHE A 146 -23.06 4.24 8.63
N ALA A 147 -23.08 5.58 8.61
CA ALA A 147 -24.30 6.35 8.87
C ALA A 147 -24.43 7.53 7.90
N LEU A 148 -25.64 7.70 7.36
CA LEU A 148 -26.02 8.94 6.69
C LEU A 148 -26.35 9.94 7.79
N TYR A 149 -25.51 10.96 7.96
CA TYR A 149 -25.59 11.89 9.08
C TYR A 149 -25.19 13.30 8.65
N ASP A 150 -26.17 14.20 8.67
CA ASP A 150 -25.94 15.63 8.51
C ASP A 150 -25.67 16.29 9.86
N VAL A 151 -24.40 16.63 10.07
CA VAL A 151 -23.93 17.30 11.29
C VAL A 151 -24.74 18.56 11.61
N GLU A 152 -25.24 19.30 10.63
CA GLU A 152 -25.98 20.54 10.88
C GLU A 152 -27.44 20.33 11.28
N SER A 153 -28.07 19.20 10.95
CA SER A 153 -29.52 19.01 11.08
C SER A 153 -29.97 17.78 11.88
N ASP A 154 -29.22 16.67 11.84
CA ASP A 154 -29.69 15.38 12.38
C ASP A 154 -29.50 15.23 13.89
N SER A 155 -30.51 14.75 14.61
CA SER A 155 -30.43 14.58 16.06
C SER A 155 -29.87 13.24 16.54
N GLU A 156 -29.76 12.27 15.64
CA GLU A 156 -29.41 10.88 15.93
C GLU A 156 -28.50 10.29 14.86
N VAL A 157 -27.68 9.31 15.24
CA VAL A 157 -26.80 8.60 14.30
C VAL A 157 -27.34 7.19 14.12
N VAL A 158 -27.85 6.87 12.93
CA VAL A 158 -28.40 5.54 12.61
C VAL A 158 -27.34 4.70 11.91
N LEU A 159 -26.86 3.65 12.59
CA LEU A 159 -25.89 2.69 12.06
C LEU A 159 -26.58 1.75 11.08
N GLN A 160 -26.16 1.78 9.82
CA GLN A 160 -26.87 1.11 8.73
C GLN A 160 -26.65 -0.39 8.71
N ASN A 161 -25.47 -0.89 9.12
CA ASN A 161 -25.16 -2.31 9.09
C ASN A 161 -25.65 -3.02 10.35
N GLN A 162 -25.47 -2.41 11.53
CA GLN A 162 -25.93 -2.98 12.79
C GLN A 162 -27.39 -2.68 13.12
N GLY A 163 -28.03 -1.70 12.47
CA GLY A 163 -29.40 -1.29 12.77
C GLY A 163 -29.57 -0.65 14.15
N ILE A 164 -28.50 -0.07 14.70
CA ILE A 164 -28.47 0.59 16.01
C ILE A 164 -28.66 2.10 15.81
N THR A 165 -29.50 2.73 16.65
CA THR A 165 -29.65 4.19 16.66
C THR A 165 -28.97 4.76 17.90
N LEU A 166 -28.00 5.65 17.69
CA LEU A 166 -27.33 6.39 18.75
C LEU A 166 -28.10 7.68 19.01
N THR A 167 -28.69 7.78 20.21
CA THR A 167 -29.49 8.92 20.67
C THR A 167 -28.93 9.45 21.99
N ALA A 168 -29.41 10.60 22.45
CA ALA A 168 -29.00 11.13 23.76
C ALA A 168 -29.19 10.07 24.87
N GLY A 169 -28.13 9.82 25.65
CA GLY A 169 -28.08 8.84 26.73
C GLY A 169 -28.01 7.37 26.30
N SER A 170 -27.89 7.06 25.00
CA SER A 170 -27.84 5.68 24.52
C SER A 170 -26.50 4.98 24.79
N LEU A 171 -25.43 5.74 25.01
CA LEU A 171 -24.09 5.21 25.25
C LEU A 171 -23.75 5.18 26.75
N LYS A 172 -23.10 4.10 27.18
CA LYS A 172 -22.47 3.99 28.53
C LYS A 172 -20.97 4.37 28.54
N LEU A 173 -20.33 4.44 27.38
CA LEU A 173 -18.94 4.88 27.21
C LEU A 173 -18.92 6.21 26.44
N PRO A 174 -18.07 7.19 26.80
CA PRO A 174 -17.98 8.42 26.04
C PRO A 174 -17.53 8.11 24.60
N PRO A 175 -18.23 8.61 23.57
CA PRO A 175 -17.81 8.41 22.20
C PRO A 175 -16.53 9.19 21.91
N VAL A 176 -15.76 8.69 20.93
CA VAL A 176 -14.74 9.48 20.25
C VAL A 176 -15.39 10.13 19.04
N VAL A 177 -15.16 11.41 18.82
CA VAL A 177 -15.62 12.15 17.64
C VAL A 177 -14.40 12.63 16.87
N ILE A 178 -14.32 12.28 15.59
CA ILE A 178 -13.28 12.73 14.67
C ILE A 178 -13.89 13.75 13.71
N ALA A 179 -13.30 14.94 13.57
CA ALA A 179 -13.79 16.01 12.72
C ALA A 179 -12.63 16.69 11.98
N ASN A 180 -12.18 16.04 10.89
CA ASN A 180 -11.10 16.54 10.04
C ASN A 180 -11.69 17.28 8.83
N TYR A 181 -11.31 18.54 8.61
CA TYR A 181 -11.81 19.39 7.51
C TYR A 181 -13.33 19.59 7.49
N VAL A 182 -14.00 19.36 8.63
CA VAL A 182 -15.46 19.52 8.76
C VAL A 182 -15.79 20.89 9.31
N PHE A 183 -15.10 21.36 10.36
CA PHE A 183 -15.49 22.59 11.04
C PHE A 183 -15.22 23.84 10.20
N GLY A 184 -14.21 23.80 9.32
CA GLY A 184 -13.98 24.85 8.32
C GLY A 184 -14.98 24.83 7.16
N SER A 185 -15.75 23.75 7.01
CA SER A 185 -16.67 23.49 5.89
C SER A 185 -18.15 23.60 6.27
N ILE A 186 -18.47 23.90 7.53
CA ILE A 186 -19.83 24.14 8.02
C ILE A 186 -20.02 25.60 8.43
N ARG A 187 -21.28 26.02 8.58
CA ARG A 187 -21.65 27.40 8.91
C ARG A 187 -20.95 27.91 10.17
N GLN A 188 -20.39 29.11 10.06
CA GLN A 188 -19.81 29.86 11.17
C GLN A 188 -20.50 31.21 11.30
N ASP A 189 -20.53 31.78 12.50
CA ASP A 189 -21.01 33.13 12.75
C ASP A 189 -19.83 34.11 12.63
N LEU A 190 -20.06 35.30 12.07
CA LEU A 190 -19.01 36.32 11.92
C LEU A 190 -19.27 37.48 12.86
N PHE A 191 -18.28 37.82 13.68
CA PHE A 191 -18.26 39.04 14.46
C PHE A 191 -17.10 39.93 14.06
N PHE A 192 -17.27 41.24 14.17
CA PHE A 192 -16.17 42.18 14.21
C PHE A 192 -16.06 42.75 15.61
N LEU A 193 -14.87 42.66 16.19
CA LEU A 193 -14.55 43.12 17.53
C LEU A 193 -13.83 44.48 17.42
N ASP A 194 -14.19 45.46 18.24
CA ASP A 194 -13.51 46.76 18.28
C ASP A 194 -13.64 47.40 19.68
N LYS A 195 -12.64 47.21 20.54
CA LYS A 195 -12.51 47.86 21.86
C LYS A 195 -13.83 47.86 22.64
N GLU A 196 -14.27 46.67 23.04
CA GLU A 196 -15.55 46.39 23.74
C GLU A 196 -16.82 46.55 22.89
N ARG A 197 -16.72 47.03 21.64
CA ARG A 197 -17.86 47.08 20.71
C ARG A 197 -17.91 45.81 19.90
N LEU A 198 -19.12 45.29 19.77
CA LEU A 198 -19.41 44.09 18.99
C LEU A 198 -20.27 44.45 17.78
N TYR A 199 -19.92 43.87 16.63
CA TYR A 199 -20.71 43.96 15.42
C TYR A 199 -20.95 42.56 14.87
N GLU A 200 -22.18 42.27 14.47
CA GLU A 200 -22.49 41.12 13.62
C GLU A 200 -22.00 41.40 12.19
N GLY A 201 -21.35 40.41 11.59
CA GLY A 201 -20.89 40.44 10.22
C GLY A 201 -21.99 40.02 9.25
N TRP A 202 -22.30 40.92 8.32
CA TRP A 202 -23.20 40.69 7.21
C TRP A 202 -22.39 40.66 5.92
N MET A 203 -22.79 39.83 4.96
CA MET A 203 -22.06 39.64 3.72
C MET A 203 -23.01 39.60 2.53
N LYS A 204 -22.52 40.14 1.41
CA LYS A 204 -23.04 39.97 0.05
C LYS A 204 -21.92 39.31 -0.78
N VAL A 205 -22.26 38.50 -1.77
CA VAL A 205 -21.26 37.86 -2.64
C VAL A 205 -21.52 38.24 -4.07
N GLU A 206 -20.52 38.82 -4.72
CA GLU A 206 -20.57 39.05 -6.15
C GLU A 206 -19.98 37.81 -6.86
N PRO A 207 -20.72 37.21 -7.81
CA PRO A 207 -20.23 36.06 -8.56
C PRO A 207 -18.99 36.42 -9.39
N GLY A 208 -18.10 35.44 -9.59
CA GLY A 208 -16.93 35.59 -10.44
C GLY A 208 -17.33 35.85 -11.91
N ALA A 209 -16.38 36.39 -12.69
CA ALA A 209 -16.61 36.69 -14.11
C ALA A 209 -16.72 35.43 -15.00
N GLU A 210 -16.27 34.27 -14.51
CA GLU A 210 -16.27 32.99 -15.21
C GLU A 210 -17.26 32.01 -14.57
N ASN A 211 -18.09 31.38 -15.40
CA ASN A 211 -18.99 30.29 -14.99
C ASN A 211 -18.33 28.94 -15.30
N ASP A 212 -17.37 28.54 -14.46
CA ASP A 212 -16.87 27.15 -14.45
C ASP A 212 -17.71 26.33 -13.44
N PRO A 213 -18.52 25.35 -13.89
CA PRO A 213 -19.29 24.49 -13.00
C PRO A 213 -18.43 23.68 -12.03
N ASP A 214 -17.16 23.43 -12.37
CA ASP A 214 -16.22 22.69 -11.51
C ASP A 214 -15.52 23.59 -10.49
N GLN A 215 -15.58 24.91 -10.69
CA GLN A 215 -15.04 25.90 -9.75
C GLN A 215 -16.07 26.99 -9.42
N PRO A 216 -17.23 26.63 -8.83
CA PRO A 216 -18.33 27.57 -8.60
C PRO A 216 -17.95 28.73 -7.68
N PHE A 217 -16.93 28.58 -6.84
CA PHE A 217 -16.44 29.62 -5.92
C PHE A 217 -15.23 30.41 -6.43
N ALA A 218 -14.73 30.11 -7.64
CA ALA A 218 -13.59 30.83 -8.21
C ALA A 218 -13.96 32.29 -8.53
N GLY A 219 -13.08 33.21 -8.15
CA GLY A 219 -13.25 34.63 -8.42
C GLY A 219 -14.41 35.32 -7.67
N MET A 220 -15.09 34.62 -6.75
CA MET A 220 -16.10 35.24 -5.89
C MET A 220 -15.48 36.33 -5.03
N THR A 221 -16.15 37.49 -4.96
CA THR A 221 -15.70 38.62 -4.13
C THR A 221 -16.69 38.86 -3.00
N PRO A 222 -16.34 38.53 -1.75
CA PRO A 222 -17.19 38.80 -0.60
C PRO A 222 -17.10 40.28 -0.22
N ASP A 223 -18.26 40.90 0.00
CA ASP A 223 -18.39 42.27 0.51
C ASP A 223 -19.08 42.25 1.87
N TYR A 224 -18.48 42.95 2.85
CA TYR A 224 -18.87 42.85 4.25
C TYR A 224 -19.45 44.16 4.79
N GLN A 225 -20.52 44.03 5.56
CA GLN A 225 -21.08 45.09 6.39
C GLN A 225 -21.06 44.71 7.87
N LYS A 226 -20.86 45.72 8.72
CA LYS A 226 -20.84 45.58 10.18
C LYS A 226 -22.14 46.13 10.74
N ARG A 227 -22.90 45.32 11.47
CA ARG A 227 -24.10 45.78 12.20
C ARG A 227 -23.84 45.73 13.69
N ARG A 228 -23.95 46.87 14.37
CA ARG A 228 -23.67 46.96 15.81
C ARG A 228 -24.71 46.13 16.58
N ILE A 229 -24.24 45.33 17.53
CA ILE A 229 -25.09 44.55 18.43
C ILE A 229 -24.71 44.85 19.89
N THR A 230 -25.64 44.61 20.81
CA THR A 230 -25.42 44.80 22.26
C THR A 230 -24.88 43.55 22.93
N GLU A 231 -25.25 42.37 22.42
CA GLU A 231 -24.82 41.06 22.91
C GLU A 231 -24.82 40.05 21.75
N PRO A 232 -24.04 38.95 21.82
CA PRO A 232 -23.99 37.94 20.76
C PRO A 232 -25.30 37.15 20.59
N GLY A 233 -26.08 36.96 21.67
CA GLY A 233 -27.42 36.37 21.60
C GLY A 233 -27.49 34.84 21.61
N TYR A 234 -26.43 34.12 22.02
CA TYR A 234 -26.48 32.66 22.17
C TYR A 234 -27.22 32.24 23.44
N SER A 235 -27.89 31.08 23.40
CA SER A 235 -28.50 30.47 24.58
C SER A 235 -27.44 30.04 25.62
N ASN A 236 -26.27 29.63 25.15
CA ASN A 236 -25.14 29.28 26.01
C ASN A 236 -24.42 30.54 26.50
N GLN A 237 -24.62 30.87 27.78
CA GLN A 237 -24.04 32.07 28.40
C GLN A 237 -22.52 32.04 28.53
N ALA A 238 -21.86 30.87 28.42
CA ALA A 238 -20.41 30.80 28.39
C ALA A 238 -19.87 31.31 27.04
N TRP A 239 -20.57 31.05 25.94
CA TRP A 239 -20.20 31.52 24.61
C TRP A 239 -20.31 33.03 24.50
N ASN A 240 -21.41 33.62 25.01
CA ASN A 240 -21.58 35.07 25.04
C ASN A 240 -20.43 35.76 25.80
N ARG A 241 -20.13 35.27 27.00
CA ARG A 241 -19.04 35.79 27.83
C ARG A 241 -17.67 35.66 27.17
N LEU A 242 -17.43 34.57 26.45
CA LEU A 242 -16.16 34.38 25.73
C LEU A 242 -15.97 35.40 24.61
N ILE A 243 -17.00 35.66 23.81
CA ILE A 243 -16.96 36.64 22.72
C ILE A 243 -16.76 38.05 23.28
N GLU A 244 -17.48 38.41 24.34
CA GLU A 244 -17.31 39.70 25.04
C GLU A 244 -15.90 39.84 25.61
N ASP A 245 -15.35 38.77 26.19
CA ASP A 245 -14.00 38.75 26.71
C ASP A 245 -12.95 38.94 25.60
N TYR A 246 -13.14 38.29 24.46
CA TYR A 246 -12.30 38.48 23.28
C TYR A 246 -12.38 39.91 22.77
N ALA A 247 -13.58 40.53 22.76
CA ALA A 247 -13.77 41.92 22.34
C ALA A 247 -13.04 42.93 23.24
N ARG A 248 -12.74 42.56 24.49
CA ARG A 248 -11.93 43.36 25.43
C ARG A 248 -10.43 43.13 25.25
N ARG A 249 -10.01 41.89 24.97
CA ARG A 249 -8.59 41.50 24.95
C ARG A 249 -7.91 41.65 23.60
N LEU A 250 -8.63 41.46 22.50
CA LEU A 250 -8.07 41.46 21.16
C LEU A 250 -8.06 42.88 20.57
N PRO A 251 -7.09 43.19 19.68
CA PRO A 251 -7.18 44.37 18.82
C PRO A 251 -8.40 44.26 17.89
N PRO A 252 -8.79 45.36 17.21
CA PRO A 252 -9.88 45.29 16.25
C PRO A 252 -9.64 44.22 15.18
N CYS A 253 -10.55 43.25 15.08
CA CYS A 253 -10.39 42.06 14.23
C CYS A 253 -11.75 41.44 13.84
N ALA A 254 -11.71 40.50 12.91
CA ALA A 254 -12.79 39.59 12.60
C ALA A 254 -12.66 38.30 13.41
N LEU A 255 -13.76 37.85 14.00
CA LEU A 255 -13.89 36.60 14.73
C LEU A 255 -14.91 35.70 14.03
N LEU A 256 -14.43 34.61 13.44
CA LEU A 256 -15.27 33.50 13.00
C LEU A 256 -15.59 32.61 14.21
N PHE A 257 -16.82 32.69 14.72
CA PHE A 257 -17.25 31.95 15.88
C PHE A 257 -17.87 30.60 15.45
N PRO A 258 -17.36 29.45 15.93
CA PRO A 258 -17.74 28.13 15.43
C PRO A 258 -19.01 27.59 16.09
N ALA A 259 -20.10 28.38 16.15
CA ALA A 259 -21.33 28.03 16.86
C ALA A 259 -21.94 26.69 16.40
N ARG A 260 -21.87 26.37 15.10
CA ARG A 260 -22.41 25.09 14.59
C ARG A 260 -21.58 23.89 15.00
N ALA A 261 -20.25 23.99 14.94
CA ALA A 261 -19.37 22.96 15.47
C ALA A 261 -19.64 22.70 16.96
N LEU A 262 -19.78 23.76 17.75
CA LEU A 262 -20.09 23.65 19.18
C LEU A 262 -21.45 22.97 19.43
N ASN A 263 -22.48 23.32 18.65
CA ASN A 263 -23.78 22.66 18.74
C ASN A 263 -23.72 21.16 18.36
N VAL A 264 -22.87 20.78 17.40
CA VAL A 264 -22.62 19.38 17.04
C VAL A 264 -21.97 18.65 18.21
N LEU A 265 -20.94 19.24 18.82
CA LEU A 265 -20.22 18.65 19.94
C LEU A 265 -21.12 18.51 21.18
N GLU A 266 -21.93 19.52 21.51
CA GLU A 266 -22.93 19.42 22.59
C GLU A 266 -23.98 18.33 22.31
N ARG A 267 -24.34 18.08 21.05
CA ARG A 267 -25.31 17.04 20.68
C ARG A 267 -24.70 15.64 20.81
N LEU A 268 -23.49 15.45 20.29
CA LEU A 268 -22.79 14.17 20.34
C LEU A 268 -22.31 13.82 21.75
N SER A 269 -21.98 14.80 22.59
CA SER A 269 -21.59 14.55 23.97
C SER A 269 -22.77 14.03 24.80
N ARG A 270 -24.00 14.47 24.47
CA ARG A 270 -25.24 13.96 25.08
C ARG A 270 -25.49 12.48 24.79
N LEU A 271 -24.83 11.87 23.78
CA LEU A 271 -24.88 10.41 23.61
C LEU A 271 -24.41 9.69 24.88
N GLN A 272 -23.45 10.27 25.61
CA GLN A 272 -23.01 9.81 26.93
C GLN A 272 -22.89 10.96 27.93
N GLN A 273 -24.01 11.37 28.54
CA GLN A 273 -24.01 12.26 29.73
C GLN A 273 -23.07 13.49 29.61
N ASP A 274 -23.04 14.13 28.44
CA ASP A 274 -22.23 15.30 28.11
C ASP A 274 -20.70 15.10 28.03
N ASN A 275 -20.23 13.84 27.90
CA ASN A 275 -18.81 13.53 27.69
C ASN A 275 -18.54 13.07 26.26
N LEU A 276 -17.40 13.48 25.70
CA LEU A 276 -16.82 12.92 24.48
C LEU A 276 -15.32 13.19 24.45
N LEU A 277 -14.59 12.43 23.64
CA LEU A 277 -13.24 12.79 23.18
C LEU A 277 -13.34 13.33 21.75
N LEU A 278 -12.97 14.58 21.54
CA LEU A 278 -12.84 15.20 20.22
C LEU A 278 -11.42 15.05 19.70
N LEU A 279 -11.29 14.67 18.44
CA LEU A 279 -10.10 14.82 17.62
C LEU A 279 -10.48 15.62 16.38
N SER A 280 -9.83 16.75 16.14
CA SER A 280 -10.16 17.62 15.00
C SER A 280 -8.91 18.20 14.38
N ALA A 281 -8.92 18.33 13.05
CA ALA A 281 -7.89 19.02 12.30
C ALA A 281 -8.46 19.80 11.12
N ASP A 282 -8.22 21.11 11.11
CA ASP A 282 -8.67 22.05 10.09
C ASP A 282 -7.61 23.13 9.87
N ARG A 283 -7.72 23.85 8.75
CA ARG A 283 -7.05 25.15 8.62
C ARG A 283 -7.62 26.07 9.70
N GLY A 284 -6.78 26.76 10.45
CA GLY A 284 -7.26 27.53 11.58
C GLY A 284 -6.18 28.25 12.35
N SER A 285 -6.60 29.12 13.27
CA SER A 285 -5.72 29.76 14.24
C SER A 285 -5.48 28.84 15.42
N GLN A 286 -4.25 28.83 15.95
CA GLN A 286 -3.86 28.08 17.16
C GLN A 286 -3.71 28.98 18.37
N THR A 287 -3.44 30.27 18.13
CA THR A 287 -3.23 31.26 19.19
C THR A 287 -4.24 32.39 19.12
N LEU A 288 -4.53 32.99 20.28
CA LEU A 288 -5.36 34.19 20.36
C LEU A 288 -4.76 35.37 19.57
N GLN A 289 -3.43 35.41 19.44
CA GLN A 289 -2.73 36.48 18.73
C GLN A 289 -3.03 36.43 17.22
N GLU A 290 -3.08 35.24 16.63
CA GLU A 290 -3.44 35.06 15.22
C GLU A 290 -4.86 35.54 14.91
N ILE A 291 -5.82 35.29 15.81
CA ILE A 291 -7.19 35.81 15.68
C ILE A 291 -7.16 37.34 15.59
N GLY A 292 -6.36 38.00 16.44
CA GLY A 292 -6.22 39.45 16.46
C GLY A 292 -5.65 40.06 15.18
N TRP A 293 -5.03 39.27 14.29
CA TRP A 293 -4.49 39.76 13.01
C TRP A 293 -5.51 39.72 11.87
N GLN A 294 -6.60 38.95 12.02
CA GLN A 294 -7.60 38.77 10.99
C GLN A 294 -8.51 39.99 10.89
N GLN A 295 -8.63 40.59 9.70
CA GLN A 295 -9.52 41.74 9.48
C GLN A 295 -10.83 41.35 8.78
N THR A 296 -10.80 40.32 7.96
CA THR A 296 -11.95 39.72 7.27
C THR A 296 -11.73 38.21 7.16
N PRO A 297 -12.79 37.40 7.03
CA PRO A 297 -12.65 35.97 6.71
C PRO A 297 -11.85 35.75 5.43
N GLU A 298 -10.92 34.81 5.47
CA GLU A 298 -10.17 34.35 4.31
C GLU A 298 -10.79 33.05 3.81
N PHE A 299 -11.17 32.99 2.53
CA PHE A 299 -11.69 31.78 1.91
C PHE A 299 -10.55 31.06 1.18
N ALA A 300 -10.41 29.75 1.40
CA ALA A 300 -9.62 28.89 0.53
C ALA A 300 -10.58 28.14 -0.40
N CYS A 301 -10.54 28.47 -1.70
CA CYS A 301 -11.46 27.94 -2.71
C CYS A 301 -10.78 26.91 -3.62
N HIS A 302 -11.27 25.67 -3.61
CA HIS A 302 -10.77 24.53 -4.40
C HIS A 302 -11.96 23.63 -4.80
N GLY A 303 -12.76 24.06 -5.78
CA GLY A 303 -14.06 23.43 -6.10
C GLY A 303 -15.16 23.69 -5.06
N SER A 304 -14.85 23.55 -3.77
CA SER A 304 -15.61 24.04 -2.61
C SER A 304 -14.90 25.24 -1.95
N PHE A 305 -15.33 25.69 -0.77
CA PHE A 305 -14.54 26.59 0.06
C PHE A 305 -14.32 26.06 1.49
N THR A 306 -13.27 26.55 2.15
CA THR A 306 -13.03 26.32 3.58
C THR A 306 -12.66 27.62 4.28
N LEU A 307 -13.13 27.77 5.52
CA LEU A 307 -12.79 28.89 6.39
C LEU A 307 -11.85 28.44 7.52
N PRO A 308 -11.02 29.36 8.04
CA PRO A 308 -10.23 29.09 9.24
C PRO A 308 -11.15 28.76 10.43
N VAL A 309 -10.78 27.73 11.18
CA VAL A 309 -11.41 27.37 12.46
C VAL A 309 -10.63 28.02 13.60
N ASN A 310 -11.33 28.64 14.54
CA ASN A 310 -10.72 29.24 15.72
C ASN A 310 -10.58 28.21 16.84
N TYR A 311 -9.49 27.44 16.83
CA TYR A 311 -9.20 26.44 17.88
C TYR A 311 -9.04 27.03 19.29
N PRO A 312 -8.54 28.27 19.49
CA PRO A 312 -8.59 28.93 20.80
C PRO A 312 -10.00 29.03 21.37
N VAL A 313 -11.01 29.27 20.54
CA VAL A 313 -12.41 29.32 20.99
C VAL A 313 -12.88 27.96 21.47
N LEU A 314 -12.58 26.89 20.71
CA LEU A 314 -12.92 25.53 21.10
C LEU A 314 -12.22 25.15 22.42
N ALA A 315 -10.93 25.43 22.53
CA ALA A 315 -10.14 25.15 23.72
C ALA A 315 -10.65 25.93 24.95
N ASP A 316 -10.90 27.23 24.83
CA ASP A 316 -11.42 28.06 25.92
C ASP A 316 -12.80 27.58 26.39
N ILE A 317 -13.67 27.13 25.47
CA ILE A 317 -14.97 26.56 25.82
C ILE A 317 -14.81 25.25 26.60
N VAL A 318 -13.97 24.34 26.11
CA VAL A 318 -13.70 23.07 26.81
C VAL A 318 -13.12 23.33 28.21
N GLN A 319 -12.15 24.24 28.32
CA GLN A 319 -11.52 24.59 29.59
C GLN A 319 -12.49 25.29 30.55
N SER A 320 -13.40 26.14 30.04
CA SER A 320 -14.45 26.77 30.86
C SER A 320 -15.40 25.75 31.50
N GLN A 321 -15.45 24.54 30.93
CA GLN A 321 -16.23 23.40 31.42
C GLN A 321 -15.34 22.38 32.18
N SER A 322 -14.13 22.77 32.58
CA SER A 322 -13.12 21.91 33.24
C SER A 322 -12.68 20.70 32.42
N GLY A 323 -12.86 20.73 31.10
CA GLY A 323 -12.32 19.73 30.19
C GLY A 323 -10.81 19.89 29.98
N THR A 324 -10.22 18.94 29.25
CA THR A 324 -8.78 18.91 28.97
C THR A 324 -8.53 19.02 27.48
N CYS A 325 -7.51 19.78 27.07
CA CYS A 325 -7.12 19.96 25.67
C CYS A 325 -5.63 19.67 25.48
N TRP A 326 -5.30 19.13 24.32
CA TRP A 326 -3.96 18.99 23.79
C TRP A 326 -3.99 19.45 22.33
N SER A 327 -3.04 20.28 21.92
CA SER A 327 -2.95 20.75 20.56
C SER A 327 -1.52 20.66 20.08
N ASN A 328 -1.35 20.63 18.76
CA ASN A 328 -0.03 20.77 18.21
C ASN A 328 0.52 22.20 18.36
N GLN A 329 1.83 22.36 18.15
CA GLN A 329 2.55 23.63 18.24
C GLN A 329 3.03 24.05 16.84
N ALA A 330 2.11 24.23 15.89
CA ALA A 330 2.48 24.58 14.52
C ALA A 330 2.25 26.07 14.24
N ALA A 331 3.33 26.81 13.96
CA ALA A 331 3.21 28.20 13.51
C ALA A 331 2.58 28.34 12.11
N ASN A 332 2.63 27.28 11.28
CA ASN A 332 2.05 27.19 9.93
C ASN A 332 1.65 25.73 9.65
N GLY A 333 0.48 25.49 9.05
CA GLY A 333 -0.01 24.16 8.69
C GLY A 333 -1.41 23.87 9.24
N LEU A 334 -1.72 22.59 9.44
CA LEU A 334 -2.95 22.15 10.09
C LEU A 334 -2.93 22.49 11.58
N SER A 335 -4.05 23.01 12.07
CA SER A 335 -4.33 23.11 13.49
C SER A 335 -5.03 21.84 13.95
N ILE A 336 -4.43 21.16 14.94
CA ILE A 336 -4.88 19.85 15.41
C ILE A 336 -5.18 19.94 16.90
N LEU A 337 -6.40 19.54 17.29
CA LEU A 337 -6.88 19.56 18.66
C LEU A 337 -7.39 18.18 19.07
N ALA A 338 -6.87 17.66 20.17
CA ALA A 338 -7.49 16.61 20.96
C ALA A 338 -8.11 17.23 22.21
N ALA A 339 -9.39 17.03 22.46
CA ALA A 339 -10.08 17.63 23.61
C ALA A 339 -11.07 16.66 24.24
N PHE A 340 -10.93 16.44 25.54
CA PHE A 340 -11.95 15.76 26.32
C PHE A 340 -12.97 16.79 26.80
N TRP A 341 -14.22 16.60 26.35
CA TRP A 341 -15.34 17.46 26.69
C TRP A 341 -15.88 17.11 28.08
N HIS A 342 -16.09 18.13 28.92
CA HIS A 342 -16.58 18.06 30.30
C HIS A 342 -15.57 17.69 31.40
N ALA A 343 -15.97 17.97 32.65
CA ALA A 343 -15.13 17.89 33.84
C ALA A 343 -14.70 16.44 34.15
N SER A 344 -13.39 16.23 34.23
CA SER A 344 -12.81 15.01 34.80
C SER A 344 -11.85 15.38 35.93
N PRO A 345 -11.72 14.56 37.00
CA PRO A 345 -10.70 14.76 38.01
C PRO A 345 -9.29 14.92 37.40
N ALA A 346 -8.43 15.71 38.02
CA ALA A 346 -7.05 15.85 37.56
C ALA A 346 -6.36 14.49 37.49
N GLY A 347 -5.74 14.18 36.35
CA GLY A 347 -5.04 12.91 36.14
C GLY A 347 -5.93 11.72 35.73
N THR A 348 -7.15 11.98 35.24
CA THR A 348 -8.08 10.96 34.69
C THR A 348 -7.62 10.43 33.31
N TRP A 349 -6.97 11.26 32.50
CA TRP A 349 -6.62 10.97 31.10
C TRP A 349 -5.10 10.87 30.89
N ARG A 350 -4.42 9.98 31.63
CA ARG A 350 -2.95 9.92 31.65
C ARG A 350 -2.39 9.30 30.38
N GLU A 351 -2.95 8.17 29.95
CA GLU A 351 -2.51 7.48 28.74
C GLU A 351 -2.88 8.29 27.50
N THR A 352 -4.08 8.89 27.50
CA THR A 352 -4.53 9.83 26.45
C THR A 352 -3.58 11.02 26.34
N GLY A 353 -3.29 11.67 27.47
CA GLY A 353 -2.41 12.85 27.49
C GLY A 353 -0.95 12.53 27.19
N LEU A 354 -0.46 11.31 27.48
CA LEU A 354 0.85 10.86 27.07
C LEU A 354 0.92 10.70 25.54
N ALA A 355 -0.06 10.01 24.96
CA ALA A 355 -0.15 9.80 23.51
C ALA A 355 -0.32 11.14 22.76
N ALA A 356 -1.18 12.04 23.25
CA ALA A 356 -1.41 13.35 22.64
C ALA A 356 -0.13 14.21 22.64
N ARG A 357 0.61 14.27 23.76
CA ARG A 357 1.90 14.99 23.78
C ARG A 357 2.90 14.41 22.79
N HIS A 358 3.02 13.09 22.72
CA HIS A 358 3.98 12.45 21.82
C HIS A 358 3.64 12.68 20.34
N THR A 359 2.35 12.71 19.99
CA THR A 359 1.89 12.74 18.59
C THR A 359 1.46 14.12 18.09
N LEU A 360 1.26 15.09 18.99
CA LEU A 360 0.89 16.46 18.63
C LEU A 360 1.98 17.49 19.02
N GLU A 361 2.75 17.26 20.09
CA GLU A 361 3.74 18.23 20.57
C GLU A 361 5.19 17.86 20.22
N VAL A 362 5.53 16.56 20.23
CA VAL A 362 6.93 16.10 20.00
C VAL A 362 7.24 15.90 18.52
N PHE A 363 6.37 15.21 17.80
CA PHE A 363 6.47 15.02 16.35
C PHE A 363 5.07 14.92 15.77
N ASP A 364 4.61 16.00 15.14
CA ASP A 364 3.24 16.13 14.69
C ASP A 364 3.07 15.78 13.19
N PRO A 365 1.82 15.62 12.71
CA PRO A 365 1.54 15.37 11.29
C PRO A 365 2.08 16.46 10.32
N ASN A 366 2.19 17.72 10.75
CA ASN A 366 2.81 18.78 9.95
C ASN A 366 4.33 18.62 9.86
N ASP A 367 5.01 18.16 10.92
CA ASP A 367 6.45 17.87 10.90
C ASP A 367 6.77 16.80 9.87
N PHE A 368 5.99 15.71 9.85
CA PHE A 368 6.10 14.69 8.80
C PHE A 368 5.88 15.29 7.41
N TYR A 369 4.82 16.08 7.22
CA TYR A 369 4.54 16.72 5.93
C TYR A 369 5.73 17.56 5.45
N ARG A 370 6.32 18.38 6.32
CA ARG A 370 7.50 19.22 6.02
C ARG A 370 8.74 18.40 5.68
N ILE A 371 9.00 17.32 6.42
CA ILE A 371 10.11 16.41 6.12
C ILE A 371 9.89 15.74 4.76
N LYS A 372 8.68 15.26 4.49
CA LYS A 372 8.31 14.65 3.20
C LYS A 372 8.49 15.63 2.04
N GLN A 373 8.21 16.93 2.21
CA GLN A 373 8.45 17.94 1.18
C GLN A 373 9.92 18.06 0.76
N THR A 374 10.88 17.68 1.63
CA THR A 374 12.29 17.67 1.21
C THR A 374 12.53 16.70 0.06
N LEU A 375 11.79 15.58 0.02
CA LEU A 375 11.88 14.55 -1.02
C LEU A 375 11.28 14.96 -2.36
N GLU A 376 10.60 16.11 -2.43
CA GLU A 376 10.08 16.65 -3.69
C GLU A 376 11.17 17.38 -4.49
N SER A 377 12.40 17.50 -3.95
CA SER A 377 13.56 18.04 -4.64
C SER A 377 14.30 16.98 -5.47
N ASP A 378 14.59 17.30 -6.73
CA ASP A 378 15.32 16.44 -7.68
C ASP A 378 16.80 16.19 -7.27
N GLU A 379 17.33 16.89 -6.27
CA GLU A 379 18.74 16.82 -5.88
C GLU A 379 19.06 15.70 -4.85
N LEU A 380 18.04 15.00 -4.34
CA LEU A 380 18.22 14.00 -3.27
C LEU A 380 18.53 12.61 -3.80
N SER A 381 19.73 12.12 -3.48
CA SER A 381 20.13 10.72 -3.67
C SER A 381 20.09 9.98 -2.33
N LEU A 382 19.20 8.98 -2.23
CA LEU A 382 19.02 8.16 -1.03
C LEU A 382 19.58 6.76 -1.22
N SER A 383 20.15 6.18 -0.16
CA SER A 383 20.44 4.75 -0.11
C SER A 383 19.16 3.92 0.05
N PRO A 384 19.15 2.63 -0.29
CA PRO A 384 18.00 1.75 -0.04
C PRO A 384 17.55 1.76 1.43
N GLU A 385 18.50 1.80 2.37
CA GLU A 385 18.21 1.83 3.81
C GLU A 385 17.53 3.15 4.22
N GLN A 386 17.93 4.27 3.61
CA GLN A 386 17.30 5.57 3.84
C GLN A 386 15.89 5.62 3.25
N MET A 387 15.69 5.11 2.02
CA MET A 387 14.35 5.01 1.42
C MET A 387 13.42 4.17 2.31
N LEU A 388 13.91 3.03 2.81
CA LEU A 388 13.17 2.17 3.72
C LEU A 388 12.82 2.87 5.05
N ALA A 389 13.75 3.66 5.61
CA ALA A 389 13.49 4.45 6.80
C ALA A 389 12.37 5.47 6.57
N TYR A 390 12.35 6.15 5.42
CA TYR A 390 11.26 7.04 5.04
C TYR A 390 9.92 6.31 4.92
N LEU A 391 9.89 5.16 4.23
CA LEU A 391 8.66 4.38 4.07
C LEU A 391 8.09 3.91 5.42
N ARG A 392 8.96 3.49 6.35
CA ARG A 392 8.56 3.16 7.73
C ARG A 392 8.04 4.38 8.49
N LEU A 393 8.73 5.52 8.38
CA LEU A 393 8.33 6.77 9.02
C LEU A 393 6.97 7.25 8.51
N GLY A 394 6.70 7.11 7.21
CA GLY A 394 5.43 7.44 6.59
C GLY A 394 4.33 6.40 6.79
N HIS A 395 4.57 5.35 7.59
CA HIS A 395 3.65 4.23 7.77
C HIS A 395 3.17 3.65 6.43
N TRP A 396 4.12 3.41 5.53
CA TRP A 396 3.91 2.79 4.20
C TRP A 396 3.03 3.63 3.26
N ASP A 397 3.01 4.95 3.45
CA ASP A 397 2.28 5.89 2.59
C ASP A 397 2.61 5.70 1.11
N THR A 398 1.55 5.45 0.32
CA THR A 398 1.65 5.30 -1.14
C THR A 398 2.19 6.55 -1.81
N ARG A 399 1.83 7.76 -1.35
CA ARG A 399 2.32 9.00 -1.98
C ARG A 399 3.81 9.20 -1.75
N LEU A 400 4.29 8.90 -0.54
CA LEU A 400 5.72 8.84 -0.24
C LEU A 400 6.44 7.77 -1.08
N PHE A 401 5.84 6.59 -1.26
CA PHE A 401 6.40 5.55 -2.12
C PHE A 401 6.58 6.03 -3.57
N TYR A 402 5.61 6.76 -4.13
CA TYR A 402 5.74 7.31 -5.48
C TYR A 402 6.85 8.37 -5.61
N LEU A 403 7.08 9.19 -4.57
CA LEU A 403 8.25 10.10 -4.56
C LEU A 403 9.58 9.32 -4.61
N LEU A 404 9.62 8.14 -3.98
CA LEU A 404 10.82 7.30 -3.92
C LEU A 404 10.93 6.33 -5.11
N LEU A 405 9.87 6.15 -5.90
CA LEU A 405 9.77 5.11 -6.93
C LEU A 405 10.93 5.13 -7.96
N PRO A 406 11.42 6.29 -8.45
CA PRO A 406 12.58 6.32 -9.34
C PRO A 406 13.84 5.71 -8.68
N GLY A 407 14.09 6.06 -7.42
CA GLY A 407 15.20 5.51 -6.63
C GLY A 407 15.03 4.01 -6.37
N VAL A 408 13.82 3.59 -6.02
CA VAL A 408 13.46 2.17 -5.83
C VAL A 408 13.72 1.37 -7.10
N LYS A 409 13.23 1.82 -8.27
CA LYS A 409 13.48 1.20 -9.58
C LYS A 409 14.98 1.05 -9.88
N ALA A 410 15.79 2.05 -9.53
CA ALA A 410 17.23 2.04 -9.78
C ALA A 410 18.03 1.04 -8.92
N VAL A 411 17.55 0.71 -7.71
CA VAL A 411 18.27 -0.14 -6.76
C VAL A 411 17.77 -1.58 -6.68
N MET A 412 16.47 -1.82 -6.94
CA MET A 412 15.83 -3.12 -6.69
C MET A 412 16.55 -4.30 -7.36
N SER A 413 16.98 -4.14 -8.61
CA SER A 413 17.64 -5.22 -9.37
C SER A 413 19.00 -5.62 -8.80
N ARG A 414 19.58 -4.80 -7.93
CA ARG A 414 20.93 -4.97 -7.34
C ARG A 414 20.88 -5.63 -5.96
N LEU A 415 19.71 -5.65 -5.31
CA LEU A 415 19.50 -6.27 -4.00
C LEU A 415 19.73 -7.79 -4.08
N SER A 416 20.17 -8.39 -2.98
CA SER A 416 20.41 -9.84 -2.86
C SER A 416 20.15 -10.32 -1.42
N GLY A 417 19.85 -11.61 -1.24
CA GLY A 417 19.66 -12.21 0.07
C GLY A 417 18.55 -11.55 0.89
N GLU A 418 18.83 -11.25 2.16
CA GLU A 418 17.86 -10.69 3.11
C GLU A 418 17.24 -9.37 2.65
N ALA A 419 18.01 -8.51 1.97
CA ALA A 419 17.51 -7.23 1.46
C ALA A 419 16.39 -7.42 0.42
N GLN A 420 16.41 -8.49 -0.38
CA GLN A 420 15.29 -8.77 -1.31
C GLN A 420 14.02 -9.16 -0.56
N GLN A 421 14.15 -9.92 0.53
CA GLN A 421 13.01 -10.29 1.36
C GLN A 421 12.43 -9.07 2.07
N GLU A 422 13.29 -8.21 2.63
CA GLU A 422 12.86 -6.97 3.30
C GLU A 422 12.11 -6.06 2.33
N TRP A 423 12.66 -5.81 1.13
CA TRP A 423 11.98 -4.99 0.12
C TRP A 423 10.72 -5.64 -0.45
N TYR A 424 10.61 -6.96 -0.46
CA TYR A 424 9.34 -7.60 -0.80
C TYR A 424 8.26 -7.31 0.24
N GLN A 425 8.61 -7.32 1.54
CA GLN A 425 7.68 -6.92 2.60
C GLN A 425 7.25 -5.46 2.46
N VAL A 426 8.16 -4.58 2.03
CA VAL A 426 7.82 -3.18 1.72
C VAL A 426 6.72 -3.09 0.66
N LEU A 427 6.83 -3.83 -0.45
CA LEU A 427 5.81 -3.82 -1.50
C LEU A 427 4.45 -4.31 -0.98
N VAL A 428 4.46 -5.34 -0.13
CA VAL A 428 3.26 -5.88 0.52
C VAL A 428 2.61 -4.85 1.45
N GLU A 429 3.39 -4.16 2.29
CA GLU A 429 2.85 -3.16 3.22
C GLU A 429 2.35 -1.91 2.47
N VAL A 430 3.05 -1.44 1.44
CA VAL A 430 2.57 -0.32 0.60
C VAL A 430 1.24 -0.69 -0.08
N TRP A 431 1.09 -1.93 -0.57
CA TRP A 431 -0.18 -2.41 -1.10
C TRP A 431 -1.29 -2.52 -0.05
N ARG A 432 -0.93 -2.97 1.16
CA ARG A 432 -1.88 -3.10 2.30
C ARG A 432 -2.42 -1.73 2.69
N PHE A 433 -1.57 -0.70 2.75
CA PHE A 433 -1.97 0.66 3.12
C PHE A 433 -2.63 1.43 1.98
N HIS A 434 -2.57 0.97 0.74
CA HIS A 434 -3.22 1.65 -0.38
C HIS A 434 -4.74 1.44 -0.40
N LEU A 435 -5.48 2.54 -0.35
CA LEU A 435 -6.92 2.61 -0.65
C LEU A 435 -7.10 3.45 -1.92
N PRO A 436 -7.45 2.85 -3.08
CA PRO A 436 -7.62 3.60 -4.32
C PRO A 436 -8.86 4.50 -4.23
N ILE A 437 -8.71 5.78 -4.58
CA ILE A 437 -9.84 6.73 -4.62
C ILE A 437 -10.00 7.41 -5.99
N GLY A 438 -9.16 7.09 -6.96
CA GLY A 438 -9.23 7.63 -8.33
C GLY A 438 -7.93 8.27 -8.82
N GLU A 439 -6.79 7.94 -8.22
CA GLU A 439 -5.50 8.47 -8.65
C GLU A 439 -5.17 8.13 -10.10
N ASP A 440 -4.33 8.92 -10.75
CA ASP A 440 -3.92 8.73 -12.15
C ASP A 440 -2.94 7.56 -12.36
N TYR A 441 -2.33 7.07 -11.28
CA TYR A 441 -1.45 5.90 -11.29
C TYR A 441 -2.18 4.58 -11.01
N ASP A 442 -1.51 3.46 -11.30
CA ASP A 442 -1.94 2.10 -10.94
C ASP A 442 -0.86 1.45 -10.07
N LEU A 443 -1.07 1.46 -8.75
CA LEU A 443 -0.11 0.89 -7.81
C LEU A 443 0.03 -0.62 -8.01
N ALA A 444 -1.04 -1.34 -8.35
CA ALA A 444 -0.97 -2.78 -8.54
C ALA A 444 -0.04 -3.09 -9.74
N PHE A 445 -0.18 -2.35 -10.84
CA PHE A 445 0.73 -2.46 -11.98
C PHE A 445 2.18 -2.16 -11.62
N ASP A 446 2.44 -1.04 -10.93
CA ASP A 446 3.80 -0.66 -10.54
C ASP A 446 4.44 -1.71 -9.62
N LEU A 447 3.74 -2.18 -8.58
CA LEU A 447 4.22 -3.24 -7.70
C LEU A 447 4.46 -4.55 -8.45
N ALA A 448 3.58 -4.89 -9.40
CA ALA A 448 3.73 -6.06 -10.24
C ALA A 448 4.96 -6.00 -11.15
N CYS A 449 5.35 -4.81 -11.60
CA CYS A 449 6.58 -4.60 -12.37
C CYS A 449 7.85 -4.67 -11.51
N LEU A 450 7.76 -4.30 -10.24
CA LEU A 450 8.86 -4.33 -9.27
C LEU A 450 9.10 -5.75 -8.69
N ALA A 451 8.05 -6.54 -8.50
CA ALA A 451 8.13 -7.87 -7.90
C ALA A 451 9.11 -8.84 -8.62
N PRO A 452 9.19 -8.89 -9.96
CA PRO A 452 10.21 -9.64 -10.71
C PRO A 452 11.66 -9.25 -10.39
N GLU A 453 11.90 -8.00 -10.00
CA GLU A 453 13.24 -7.55 -9.61
C GLU A 453 13.74 -8.22 -8.33
N LEU A 454 12.79 -8.70 -7.50
CA LEU A 454 13.02 -9.47 -6.27
C LEU A 454 12.78 -10.98 -6.45
N ASN A 455 12.63 -11.46 -7.70
CA ASN A 455 12.23 -12.83 -8.04
C ASN A 455 10.91 -13.25 -7.38
N ARG A 456 9.90 -12.35 -7.32
CA ARG A 456 8.57 -12.64 -6.74
C ARG A 456 7.51 -12.75 -7.84
N TRP A 457 7.58 -13.83 -8.63
CA TRP A 457 6.75 -13.99 -9.82
C TRP A 457 5.27 -14.23 -9.52
N THR A 458 4.93 -15.02 -8.49
CA THR A 458 3.52 -15.21 -8.12
C THR A 458 2.90 -13.90 -7.64
N ALA A 459 3.60 -13.14 -6.80
CA ALA A 459 3.13 -11.83 -6.37
C ALA A 459 2.97 -10.85 -7.54
N SER A 460 3.89 -10.90 -8.52
CA SER A 460 3.76 -10.13 -9.77
C SER A 460 2.47 -10.48 -10.52
N ILE A 461 2.17 -11.77 -10.68
CA ILE A 461 0.93 -12.25 -11.32
C ILE A 461 -0.30 -11.78 -10.53
N ASP A 462 -0.29 -11.94 -9.20
CA ASP A 462 -1.41 -11.54 -8.34
C ASP A 462 -1.69 -10.04 -8.48
N TRP A 463 -0.66 -9.19 -8.42
CA TRP A 463 -0.83 -7.75 -8.57
C TRP A 463 -1.21 -7.32 -9.99
N PHE A 464 -0.71 -7.95 -11.05
CA PHE A 464 -1.23 -7.69 -12.40
C PHE A 464 -2.71 -8.06 -12.54
N ASN A 465 -3.15 -9.15 -11.92
CA ASN A 465 -4.58 -9.49 -11.89
C ASN A 465 -5.39 -8.44 -11.10
N GLN A 466 -4.85 -7.90 -10.00
CA GLN A 466 -5.49 -6.79 -9.28
C GLN A 466 -5.58 -5.53 -10.15
N SER A 467 -4.54 -5.21 -10.91
CA SER A 467 -4.53 -4.10 -11.88
C SER A 467 -5.63 -4.27 -12.94
N LEU A 468 -5.82 -5.48 -13.50
CA LEU A 468 -6.94 -5.77 -14.41
C LEU A 468 -8.31 -5.54 -13.75
N VAL A 469 -8.50 -6.02 -12.52
CA VAL A 469 -9.75 -5.82 -11.76
C VAL A 469 -10.02 -4.33 -11.54
N CYS A 470 -8.99 -3.53 -11.23
CA CYS A 470 -9.13 -2.08 -11.05
C CYS A 470 -9.50 -1.36 -12.36
N LEU A 471 -8.91 -1.75 -13.50
CA LEU A 471 -9.25 -1.18 -14.80
C LEU A 471 -10.68 -1.54 -15.24
N GLU A 472 -11.14 -2.77 -14.96
CA GLU A 472 -12.51 -3.17 -15.25
C GLU A 472 -13.53 -2.37 -14.41
N ALA A 473 -13.20 -2.10 -13.14
CA ALA A 473 -14.07 -1.33 -12.24
C ALA A 473 -14.07 0.18 -12.54
N THR A 474 -12.95 0.71 -13.02
CA THR A 474 -12.77 2.13 -13.34
C THR A 474 -12.01 2.29 -14.67
N PRO A 475 -12.70 2.20 -15.82
CA PRO A 475 -12.09 2.38 -17.12
C PRO A 475 -11.49 3.79 -17.23
N ARG A 476 -10.23 3.89 -17.65
CA ARG A 476 -9.55 5.17 -17.91
C ARG A 476 -9.34 5.32 -19.41
N GLU A 477 -9.72 6.47 -19.96
CA GLU A 477 -9.44 6.78 -21.37
C GLU A 477 -7.92 6.72 -21.61
N GLY A 478 -7.51 5.98 -22.64
CA GLY A 478 -6.11 5.84 -23.03
C GLY A 478 -5.29 4.78 -22.27
N HIS A 479 -5.84 4.09 -21.28
CA HIS A 479 -5.16 2.95 -20.65
C HIS A 479 -5.42 1.66 -21.42
N ASP A 480 -4.41 1.21 -22.18
CA ASP A 480 -4.42 -0.08 -22.86
C ASP A 480 -3.93 -1.20 -21.91
N PRO A 481 -4.77 -2.20 -21.58
CA PRO A 481 -4.35 -3.33 -20.75
C PRO A 481 -3.37 -4.29 -21.44
N SER A 482 -2.99 -4.07 -22.71
CA SER A 482 -2.02 -4.89 -23.44
C SER A 482 -0.70 -5.06 -22.69
N ALA A 483 -0.19 -3.98 -22.06
CA ALA A 483 1.02 -4.04 -21.25
C ALA A 483 0.87 -4.95 -20.02
N ILE A 484 -0.31 -5.00 -19.39
CA ILE A 484 -0.60 -5.89 -18.27
C ILE A 484 -0.61 -7.35 -18.74
N TRP A 485 -1.34 -7.63 -19.83
CA TRP A 485 -1.41 -8.97 -20.41
C TRP A 485 -0.05 -9.47 -20.91
N PHE A 486 0.76 -8.59 -21.50
CA PHE A 486 2.11 -8.90 -21.91
C PHE A 486 2.96 -9.33 -20.71
N ASN A 487 3.00 -8.52 -19.66
CA ASN A 487 3.80 -8.80 -18.47
C ASN A 487 3.29 -10.03 -17.69
N LEU A 488 1.97 -10.27 -17.64
CA LEU A 488 1.40 -11.54 -17.16
C LEU A 488 1.93 -12.73 -17.97
N GLY A 489 1.95 -12.59 -19.30
CA GLY A 489 2.51 -13.59 -20.21
C GLY A 489 3.97 -13.93 -19.88
N ILE A 490 4.80 -12.90 -19.72
CA ILE A 490 6.20 -13.05 -19.32
C ILE A 490 6.32 -13.70 -17.94
N ALA A 491 5.55 -13.26 -16.95
CA ALA A 491 5.60 -13.81 -15.59
C ALA A 491 5.22 -15.30 -15.56
N HIS A 492 4.16 -15.70 -16.26
CA HIS A 492 3.79 -17.11 -16.40
C HIS A 492 4.88 -17.92 -17.12
N TRP A 493 5.53 -17.34 -18.13
CA TRP A 493 6.61 -18.02 -18.84
C TRP A 493 7.83 -18.26 -17.94
N GLN A 494 8.17 -17.29 -17.09
CA GLN A 494 9.27 -17.44 -16.11
C GLN A 494 9.01 -18.58 -15.10
N LEU A 495 7.74 -18.91 -14.85
CA LEU A 495 7.27 -20.05 -14.07
C LEU A 495 7.00 -21.31 -14.91
N ALA A 496 7.42 -21.35 -16.18
CA ALA A 496 7.16 -22.44 -17.12
C ALA A 496 5.68 -22.84 -17.28
N ASN A 497 4.76 -21.93 -16.97
CA ASN A 497 3.32 -22.08 -17.20
C ASN A 497 3.00 -21.67 -18.65
N HIS A 498 3.53 -22.42 -19.62
CA HIS A 498 3.51 -22.02 -21.04
C HIS A 498 2.10 -21.79 -21.58
N SER A 499 1.12 -22.61 -21.18
CA SER A 499 -0.26 -22.43 -21.64
C SER A 499 -0.89 -21.11 -21.19
N GLN A 500 -0.61 -20.68 -19.95
CA GLN A 500 -1.10 -19.40 -19.46
C GLN A 500 -0.31 -18.23 -20.06
N ALA A 501 1.01 -18.41 -20.22
CA ALA A 501 1.85 -17.43 -20.90
C ALA A 501 1.36 -17.14 -22.31
N GLU A 502 1.09 -18.19 -23.10
CA GLU A 502 0.56 -18.08 -24.46
C GLU A 502 -0.80 -17.37 -24.46
N ARG A 503 -1.71 -17.76 -23.57
CA ARG A 503 -3.04 -17.14 -23.46
C ARG A 503 -2.96 -15.64 -23.15
N CYS A 504 -2.10 -15.24 -22.23
CA CYS A 504 -1.93 -13.82 -21.87
C CYS A 504 -1.26 -13.04 -23.00
N LEU A 505 -0.23 -13.59 -23.65
CA LEU A 505 0.41 -12.93 -24.79
C LEU A 505 -0.52 -12.79 -26.00
N LEU A 506 -1.38 -13.78 -26.28
CA LEU A 506 -2.40 -13.67 -27.33
C LEU A 506 -3.39 -12.55 -27.02
N LYS A 507 -3.84 -12.42 -25.77
CA LYS A 507 -4.68 -11.27 -25.36
C LYS A 507 -3.98 -9.94 -25.54
N ALA A 508 -2.69 -9.85 -25.17
CA ALA A 508 -1.90 -8.64 -25.40
C ALA A 508 -1.83 -8.30 -26.90
N LEU A 509 -1.65 -9.32 -27.75
CA LEU A 509 -1.61 -9.16 -29.21
C LEU A 509 -2.96 -8.72 -29.79
N GLU A 510 -4.08 -9.20 -29.27
CA GLU A 510 -5.44 -8.78 -29.68
C GLU A 510 -5.71 -7.30 -29.40
N MET A 511 -5.01 -6.73 -28.42
CA MET A 511 -5.20 -5.35 -27.94
C MET A 511 -4.19 -4.36 -28.53
N THR A 512 -3.06 -4.84 -29.06
CA THR A 512 -2.04 -3.97 -29.66
C THR A 512 -2.51 -3.45 -31.02
N SER A 513 -2.44 -2.14 -31.24
CA SER A 513 -2.71 -1.55 -32.56
C SER A 513 -1.47 -1.61 -33.45
N ASP A 514 -1.66 -1.79 -34.77
CA ASP A 514 -0.55 -1.76 -35.74
C ASP A 514 0.04 -0.33 -35.91
N ASP A 515 -0.61 0.70 -35.34
CA ASP A 515 -0.24 2.12 -35.40
C ASP A 515 0.56 2.61 -34.17
N GLU A 516 0.97 1.72 -33.26
CA GLU A 516 1.80 2.03 -32.09
C GLU A 516 3.18 2.62 -32.50
N PRO A 517 3.72 3.63 -31.77
CA PRO A 517 5.03 4.22 -32.04
C PRO A 517 6.16 3.16 -32.09
N GLU A 518 7.20 3.38 -32.91
CA GLU A 518 8.35 2.47 -33.04
C GLU A 518 8.98 2.09 -31.67
N ASP A 519 9.09 3.05 -30.73
CA ASP A 519 9.62 2.81 -29.37
C ASP A 519 8.76 1.83 -28.53
N TYR A 520 7.45 1.77 -28.79
CA TYR A 520 6.53 0.83 -28.15
C TYR A 520 6.70 -0.58 -28.74
N GLN A 521 6.85 -0.66 -30.06
CA GLN A 521 7.09 -1.91 -30.79
C GLN A 521 8.46 -2.53 -30.44
N GLU A 522 9.50 -1.73 -30.19
CA GLU A 522 10.82 -2.22 -29.77
C GLU A 522 10.81 -2.82 -28.34
N ASN A 523 10.01 -2.27 -27.42
CA ASN A 523 9.94 -2.73 -26.03
C ASN A 523 8.91 -3.86 -25.80
N PHE A 524 7.86 -3.94 -26.63
CA PHE A 524 6.75 -4.89 -26.51
C PHE A 524 6.57 -5.75 -27.77
N ASP A 525 7.61 -6.48 -28.18
CA ASP A 525 7.54 -7.39 -29.32
C ASP A 525 6.77 -8.69 -28.97
N VAL A 526 5.45 -8.57 -28.81
CA VAL A 526 4.54 -9.67 -28.43
C VAL A 526 4.66 -10.84 -29.40
N ARG A 527 4.78 -10.55 -30.71
CA ARG A 527 4.87 -11.56 -31.77
C ARG A 527 6.15 -12.38 -31.63
N ARG A 528 7.29 -11.74 -31.35
CA ARG A 528 8.54 -12.47 -31.07
C ARG A 528 8.44 -13.29 -29.81
N GLN A 529 7.88 -12.75 -28.73
CA GLN A 529 7.71 -13.51 -27.47
C GLN A 529 6.83 -14.76 -27.68
N LEU A 530 5.73 -14.65 -28.44
CA LEU A 530 4.89 -15.80 -28.80
C LEU A 530 5.62 -16.84 -29.64
N ALA A 531 6.41 -16.42 -30.63
CA ALA A 531 7.19 -17.33 -31.46
C ALA A 531 8.27 -18.07 -30.64
N GLU A 532 8.98 -17.34 -29.77
CA GLU A 532 9.99 -17.91 -28.88
C GLU A 532 9.36 -18.88 -27.86
N LEU A 533 8.22 -18.52 -27.26
CA LEU A 533 7.46 -19.37 -26.34
C LEU A 533 7.00 -20.66 -27.04
N SER A 534 6.41 -20.54 -28.23
CA SER A 534 5.93 -21.69 -29.01
C SER A 534 7.06 -22.66 -29.36
N ALA A 535 8.21 -22.13 -29.79
CA ALA A 535 9.40 -22.92 -30.07
C ALA A 535 9.90 -23.64 -28.80
N TRP A 536 9.88 -22.96 -27.66
CA TRP A 536 10.31 -23.53 -26.39
C TRP A 536 9.35 -24.60 -25.86
N GLN A 537 8.04 -24.38 -25.98
CA GLN A 537 7.00 -25.35 -25.64
C GLN A 537 7.13 -26.62 -26.47
N ALA A 538 7.34 -26.51 -27.78
CA ALA A 538 7.58 -27.66 -28.65
C ALA A 538 8.85 -28.44 -28.25
N ARG A 539 9.89 -27.73 -27.79
CA ARG A 539 11.12 -28.36 -27.29
C ARG A 539 10.89 -29.11 -25.98
N CYS A 540 10.17 -28.51 -25.03
CA CYS A 540 9.79 -29.16 -23.77
C CYS A 540 8.94 -30.40 -24.04
N GLN A 541 7.92 -30.30 -24.89
CA GLN A 541 7.06 -31.42 -25.26
C GLN A 541 7.86 -32.58 -25.88
N ARG A 542 8.83 -32.28 -26.74
CA ARG A 542 9.66 -33.30 -27.39
C ARG A 542 10.57 -34.05 -26.42
N LEU A 543 11.12 -33.34 -25.43
CA LEU A 543 12.16 -33.88 -24.56
C LEU A 543 11.63 -34.39 -23.21
N LEU A 544 10.68 -33.67 -22.61
CA LEU A 544 10.10 -33.97 -21.31
C LEU A 544 8.74 -34.67 -21.41
N GLY A 545 8.12 -34.67 -22.60
CA GLY A 545 6.74 -35.14 -22.78
C GLY A 545 5.67 -34.20 -22.18
N ALA A 546 6.09 -33.10 -21.55
CA ALA A 546 5.26 -32.10 -20.87
C ALA A 546 5.98 -30.73 -20.82
N GLN A 547 5.30 -29.71 -20.28
CA GLN A 547 5.91 -28.39 -20.03
C GLN A 547 6.90 -28.42 -18.85
N THR A 548 6.61 -29.25 -17.86
CA THR A 548 7.38 -29.37 -16.61
C THR A 548 7.50 -30.83 -16.16
N LEU A 549 8.60 -31.16 -15.48
CA LEU A 549 8.76 -32.36 -14.68
C LEU A 549 8.35 -32.05 -13.25
N GLN A 550 7.45 -32.88 -12.72
CA GLN A 550 6.92 -32.77 -11.37
C GLN A 550 7.59 -33.79 -10.45
N LEU A 551 7.76 -33.44 -9.17
CA LEU A 551 8.24 -34.39 -8.20
C LEU A 551 7.24 -35.52 -7.98
N PRO A 552 7.70 -36.73 -7.59
CA PRO A 552 6.82 -37.81 -7.19
C PRO A 552 5.92 -37.40 -6.02
N ALA A 553 4.73 -38.01 -5.92
CA ALA A 553 3.74 -37.70 -4.87
C ALA A 553 4.28 -37.80 -3.43
N THR A 554 5.36 -38.55 -3.21
CA THR A 554 6.07 -38.63 -1.92
C THR A 554 6.63 -37.28 -1.44
N PHE A 555 6.79 -36.31 -2.33
CA PHE A 555 7.19 -34.92 -2.03
C PHE A 555 6.01 -33.94 -1.99
N SER A 556 4.81 -34.36 -2.42
CA SER A 556 3.66 -33.47 -2.71
C SER A 556 2.98 -32.86 -1.47
N ALA A 557 3.28 -33.33 -0.27
CA ALA A 557 2.70 -32.77 0.97
C ALA A 557 3.44 -31.50 1.44
N ASP A 558 4.54 -31.13 0.79
CA ASP A 558 5.40 -30.01 1.18
C ASP A 558 5.09 -28.78 0.31
N SER A 559 4.80 -27.64 0.94
CA SER A 559 4.53 -26.36 0.25
C SER A 559 5.75 -25.79 -0.48
N GLN A 560 6.90 -26.45 -0.35
CA GLN A 560 8.17 -26.12 -1.01
C GLN A 560 8.57 -27.13 -2.12
N ALA A 561 7.63 -27.90 -2.66
CA ALA A 561 7.95 -28.79 -3.79
C ALA A 561 8.37 -27.97 -5.04
N VAL A 562 9.60 -28.19 -5.51
CA VAL A 562 10.09 -27.61 -6.78
C VAL A 562 9.70 -28.48 -7.97
N TYR A 563 9.68 -27.87 -9.15
CA TYR A 563 9.52 -28.55 -10.43
C TYR A 563 10.66 -28.15 -11.37
N ALA A 564 10.78 -28.83 -12.50
CA ALA A 564 11.79 -28.52 -13.50
C ALA A 564 11.17 -28.27 -14.87
N SER A 565 11.77 -27.37 -15.65
CA SER A 565 11.52 -27.22 -17.08
C SER A 565 12.85 -27.03 -17.81
N LEU A 566 12.84 -27.06 -19.14
CA LEU A 566 14.05 -26.75 -19.91
C LEU A 566 14.43 -25.29 -19.69
N LEU A 567 15.69 -25.06 -19.29
CA LEU A 567 16.21 -23.73 -19.02
C LEU A 567 16.43 -22.98 -20.35
N GLY A 568 15.72 -21.86 -20.53
CA GLY A 568 15.70 -21.14 -21.81
C GLY A 568 16.27 -19.72 -21.76
N PRO A 569 16.54 -19.10 -22.93
CA PRO A 569 17.03 -17.72 -23.04
C PRO A 569 16.21 -16.67 -22.27
N HIS A 570 14.90 -16.89 -22.10
CA HIS A 570 14.01 -16.02 -21.32
C HIS A 570 14.43 -15.95 -19.84
N GLN A 571 15.07 -16.99 -19.30
CA GLN A 571 15.58 -17.05 -17.91
C GLN A 571 17.02 -16.57 -17.75
N ALA A 572 17.66 -16.04 -18.80
CA ALA A 572 19.05 -15.57 -18.78
C ALA A 572 19.34 -14.58 -17.63
N ARG A 573 18.39 -13.68 -17.35
CA ARG A 573 18.53 -12.70 -16.26
C ARG A 573 18.55 -13.36 -14.89
N ALA A 574 17.67 -14.32 -14.64
CA ALA A 574 17.61 -15.07 -13.39
C ALA A 574 18.87 -15.93 -13.21
N LEU A 575 19.32 -16.60 -14.28
CA LEU A 575 20.57 -17.38 -14.28
C LEU A 575 21.78 -16.50 -13.94
N TYR A 576 21.91 -15.35 -14.61
CA TYR A 576 22.98 -14.39 -14.35
C TYR A 576 23.01 -13.99 -12.87
N ARG A 577 21.85 -13.65 -12.28
CA ARG A 577 21.75 -13.28 -10.86
C ARG A 577 22.26 -14.37 -9.93
N LEU A 578 21.82 -15.61 -10.13
CA LEU A 578 22.21 -16.75 -9.30
C LEU A 578 23.73 -17.03 -9.35
N GLN A 579 24.37 -16.79 -10.50
CA GLN A 579 25.81 -17.01 -10.70
C GLN A 579 26.70 -15.80 -10.39
N ARG A 580 26.16 -14.71 -9.83
CA ARG A 580 26.98 -13.57 -9.36
C ARG A 580 27.89 -13.95 -8.20
N ASN A 581 27.48 -14.94 -7.38
CA ASN A 581 28.27 -15.43 -6.25
C ASN A 581 29.48 -16.25 -6.76
N PRO A 582 30.73 -15.79 -6.52
CA PRO A 582 31.93 -16.50 -6.94
C PRO A 582 32.12 -17.84 -6.21
N GLU A 583 31.67 -17.97 -4.97
CA GLU A 583 31.79 -19.20 -4.19
C GLU A 583 30.87 -20.30 -4.74
N LEU A 584 29.63 -19.94 -5.13
CA LEU A 584 28.72 -20.88 -5.80
C LEU A 584 29.33 -21.40 -7.10
N CYS A 585 29.88 -20.50 -7.94
CA CYS A 585 30.48 -20.88 -9.22
C CYS A 585 31.67 -21.81 -9.01
N ARG A 586 32.53 -21.52 -8.03
CA ARG A 586 33.68 -22.33 -7.64
C ARG A 586 33.25 -23.73 -7.18
N LEU A 587 32.30 -23.81 -6.24
CA LEU A 587 31.82 -25.08 -5.65
C LEU A 587 31.08 -25.97 -6.66
N ALA A 588 30.38 -25.35 -7.61
CA ALA A 588 29.65 -26.05 -8.67
C ALA A 588 30.50 -26.33 -9.92
N GLY A 589 31.70 -25.76 -10.01
CA GLY A 589 32.58 -25.90 -11.18
C GLY A 589 32.01 -25.27 -12.45
N VAL A 590 31.24 -24.17 -12.32
CA VAL A 590 30.56 -23.50 -13.45
C VAL A 590 31.20 -22.13 -13.75
N GLU A 591 31.07 -21.69 -15.00
CA GLU A 591 31.52 -20.38 -15.46
C GLU A 591 30.83 -19.25 -14.68
N ARG A 592 31.59 -18.25 -14.24
CA ARG A 592 31.03 -17.03 -13.65
C ARG A 592 30.61 -16.07 -14.75
N LEU A 593 29.30 -15.97 -14.96
CA LEU A 593 28.73 -15.03 -15.93
C LEU A 593 28.92 -13.58 -15.49
N GLN A 594 29.26 -12.71 -16.44
CA GLN A 594 29.54 -11.29 -16.25
C GLN A 594 28.38 -10.40 -16.72
N SER A 595 27.52 -10.90 -17.60
CA SER A 595 26.35 -10.18 -18.11
C SER A 595 25.17 -11.09 -18.44
N VAL A 596 23.98 -10.50 -18.58
CA VAL A 596 22.78 -11.19 -19.07
C VAL A 596 22.96 -11.69 -20.51
N ALA A 597 23.71 -10.95 -21.34
CA ALA A 597 24.04 -11.38 -22.70
C ALA A 597 24.88 -12.66 -22.69
N GLN A 598 25.93 -12.72 -21.86
CA GLN A 598 26.74 -13.94 -21.70
C GLN A 598 25.92 -15.10 -21.16
N ALA A 599 24.96 -14.85 -20.25
CA ALA A 599 24.03 -15.86 -19.78
C ALA A 599 23.17 -16.44 -20.91
N ARG A 600 22.68 -15.57 -21.80
CA ARG A 600 21.90 -15.97 -22.98
C ARG A 600 22.73 -16.82 -23.95
N ASP A 601 23.96 -16.41 -24.24
CA ASP A 601 24.88 -17.15 -25.10
C ASP A 601 25.27 -18.49 -24.48
N TRP A 602 25.48 -18.53 -23.16
CA TRP A 602 25.72 -19.77 -22.43
C TRP A 602 24.54 -20.73 -22.58
N LEU A 603 23.30 -20.26 -22.39
CA LEU A 603 22.09 -21.08 -22.52
C LEU A 603 21.93 -21.64 -23.93
N GLN A 604 22.17 -20.83 -24.95
CA GLN A 604 22.11 -21.29 -26.34
C GLN A 604 23.14 -22.38 -26.65
N ARG A 605 24.36 -22.27 -26.12
CA ARG A 605 25.43 -23.28 -26.31
C ARG A 605 25.15 -24.59 -25.56
N HIS A 606 24.62 -24.49 -24.33
CA HIS A 606 24.49 -25.65 -23.45
C HIS A 606 23.18 -26.43 -23.63
N GLN A 607 22.21 -25.87 -24.38
CA GLN A 607 21.03 -26.62 -24.79
C GLN A 607 21.21 -27.20 -26.21
N SER A 608 21.71 -28.44 -26.30
CA SER A 608 22.03 -29.11 -27.57
C SER A 608 21.29 -30.44 -27.74
N ALA A 609 21.64 -31.22 -28.77
CA ALA A 609 21.13 -32.60 -28.92
C ALA A 609 21.72 -33.57 -27.89
N HIS A 610 22.83 -33.20 -27.24
CA HIS A 610 23.60 -34.05 -26.34
C HIS A 610 23.74 -33.46 -24.92
N SER A 611 23.17 -32.28 -24.69
CA SER A 611 23.20 -31.57 -23.43
C SER A 611 21.85 -30.91 -23.19
N HIS A 612 21.25 -31.25 -22.04
CA HIS A 612 19.95 -30.72 -21.63
C HIS A 612 20.08 -30.08 -20.26
N VAL A 613 19.83 -28.78 -20.19
CA VAL A 613 19.85 -28.01 -18.96
C VAL A 613 18.42 -27.82 -18.47
N LEU A 614 18.17 -28.24 -17.23
CA LEU A 614 16.92 -28.02 -16.51
C LEU A 614 17.07 -26.82 -15.59
N GLY A 615 16.09 -25.92 -15.65
CA GLY A 615 15.88 -24.92 -14.62
C GLY A 615 15.10 -25.54 -13.48
N ILE A 616 15.58 -25.39 -12.25
CA ILE A 616 14.88 -25.81 -11.04
C ILE A 616 14.04 -24.63 -10.56
N LEU A 617 12.73 -24.79 -10.59
CA LEU A 617 11.75 -23.74 -10.41
C LEU A 617 11.01 -23.90 -9.08
N HIS A 618 11.02 -22.84 -8.28
CA HIS A 618 10.17 -22.69 -7.11
C HIS A 618 8.85 -22.02 -7.52
N PRO A 619 7.68 -22.50 -7.06
CA PRO A 619 6.38 -21.99 -7.50
C PRO A 619 6.21 -20.48 -7.29
N GLY A 620 6.73 -19.95 -6.18
CA GLY A 620 6.70 -18.51 -5.88
C GLY A 620 7.84 -17.67 -6.45
N LEU A 621 9.02 -18.27 -6.67
CA LEU A 621 10.27 -17.53 -6.92
C LEU A 621 10.82 -17.68 -8.33
N GLY A 622 10.30 -18.63 -9.11
CA GLY A 622 10.86 -19.00 -10.40
C GLY A 622 12.20 -19.72 -10.25
N LEU A 623 13.17 -19.40 -11.09
CA LEU A 623 14.45 -20.10 -11.14
C LEU A 623 15.26 -19.93 -9.85
N ILE A 624 15.54 -21.05 -9.18
CA ILE A 624 16.36 -21.10 -7.96
C ILE A 624 17.63 -21.95 -8.12
N GLY A 625 17.78 -22.67 -9.23
CA GLY A 625 18.92 -23.55 -9.45
C GLY A 625 18.90 -24.20 -10.84
N VAL A 626 19.92 -25.00 -11.10
CA VAL A 626 20.11 -25.68 -12.39
C VAL A 626 20.49 -27.13 -12.14
N ALA A 627 19.96 -28.03 -12.96
CA ALA A 627 20.45 -29.40 -13.07
C ALA A 627 20.62 -29.73 -14.56
N ALA A 628 21.76 -30.27 -14.95
CA ALA A 628 22.07 -30.52 -16.35
C ALA A 628 22.52 -31.96 -16.57
N LEU A 629 22.19 -32.45 -17.77
CA LEU A 629 22.52 -33.78 -18.22
C LEU A 629 23.19 -33.71 -19.58
N GLU A 630 24.41 -34.19 -19.66
CA GLU A 630 25.16 -34.32 -20.89
C GLU A 630 25.36 -35.79 -21.19
N TYR A 631 24.89 -36.27 -22.34
CA TYR A 631 24.85 -37.69 -22.64
C TYR A 631 25.28 -37.97 -24.07
N ARG A 632 25.81 -39.18 -24.28
CA ARG A 632 26.20 -39.67 -25.60
C ARG A 632 25.08 -40.53 -26.19
N ALA A 633 24.82 -40.37 -27.48
CA ALA A 633 23.83 -41.18 -28.20
C ALA A 633 24.27 -42.65 -28.32
N GLN A 634 25.58 -42.91 -28.34
CA GLN A 634 26.17 -44.25 -28.41
C GLN A 634 26.61 -44.75 -27.02
N ALA A 635 26.37 -46.03 -26.76
CA ALA A 635 26.82 -46.69 -25.54
C ALA A 635 28.37 -46.68 -25.43
N PRO A 636 28.95 -46.41 -24.25
CA PRO A 636 30.41 -46.42 -24.06
C PRO A 636 31.03 -47.78 -24.36
N VAL A 637 30.28 -48.87 -24.17
CA VAL A 637 30.66 -50.26 -24.42
C VAL A 637 29.53 -50.94 -25.18
N ALA A 638 29.83 -51.78 -26.17
CA ALA A 638 28.81 -52.58 -26.85
C ALA A 638 28.08 -53.47 -25.84
N GLY A 639 26.76 -53.27 -25.69
CA GLY A 639 25.94 -53.97 -24.68
C GLY A 639 25.82 -53.27 -23.31
N SER A 640 26.46 -52.11 -23.09
CA SER A 640 26.16 -51.25 -21.93
C SER A 640 25.05 -50.25 -22.25
N GLY A 641 24.29 -49.78 -21.26
CA GLY A 641 23.34 -48.69 -21.46
C GLY A 641 24.01 -47.34 -21.76
N ARG A 642 23.21 -46.31 -22.06
CA ARG A 642 23.73 -44.95 -22.26
C ARG A 642 24.30 -44.39 -20.96
N SER A 643 25.32 -43.54 -21.09
CA SER A 643 25.94 -42.85 -19.98
C SER A 643 25.80 -41.34 -20.11
N ALA A 644 25.68 -40.66 -18.98
CA ALA A 644 25.64 -39.21 -18.92
C ALA A 644 26.46 -38.63 -17.76
N ARG A 645 27.12 -37.51 -18.08
CA ARG A 645 27.71 -36.60 -17.09
C ARG A 645 26.61 -35.67 -16.60
N PHE A 646 26.56 -35.43 -15.29
CA PHE A 646 25.67 -34.41 -14.71
C PHE A 646 26.44 -33.37 -13.92
N TYR A 647 25.86 -32.18 -13.86
CA TYR A 647 26.16 -31.16 -12.86
C TYR A 647 24.86 -30.53 -12.37
N TYR A 648 24.85 -30.05 -11.14
CA TYR A 648 23.71 -29.32 -10.61
C TYR A 648 24.17 -28.37 -9.52
N TRP A 649 23.38 -27.32 -9.28
CA TRP A 649 23.59 -26.40 -8.18
C TRP A 649 22.28 -25.69 -7.83
N ILE A 650 22.19 -25.26 -6.59
CA ILE A 650 21.08 -24.44 -6.06
C ILE A 650 21.67 -23.10 -5.62
N GLY A 651 20.98 -22.00 -5.96
CA GLY A 651 21.34 -20.65 -5.54
C GLY A 651 21.59 -20.57 -4.05
N GLN A 652 22.59 -19.80 -3.63
CA GLN A 652 23.04 -19.73 -2.24
C GLN A 652 21.88 -19.49 -1.26
N ASP A 653 20.98 -18.56 -1.60
CA ASP A 653 19.82 -18.15 -0.79
C ASP A 653 18.78 -19.28 -0.61
N HIS A 654 18.90 -20.36 -1.37
CA HIS A 654 17.98 -21.51 -1.35
C HIS A 654 18.67 -22.80 -0.88
N GLN A 655 19.95 -22.76 -0.51
CA GLN A 655 20.65 -23.95 -0.03
C GLN A 655 20.14 -24.38 1.36
N ASN A 656 20.40 -25.65 1.71
CA ASN A 656 20.00 -26.26 2.99
C ASN A 656 18.48 -26.40 3.24
N GLN A 657 17.63 -26.12 2.26
CA GLN A 657 16.17 -26.31 2.31
C GLN A 657 15.69 -27.60 1.64
N GLY A 658 16.60 -28.52 1.29
CA GLY A 658 16.25 -29.79 0.65
C GLY A 658 16.12 -29.76 -0.88
N TYR A 659 16.14 -28.58 -1.51
CA TYR A 659 16.00 -28.45 -2.97
C TYR A 659 17.05 -29.20 -3.80
N GLY A 660 18.26 -29.42 -3.27
CA GLY A 660 19.28 -30.21 -3.98
C GLY A 660 18.87 -31.67 -4.20
N LEU A 661 18.18 -32.28 -3.21
CA LEU A 661 17.64 -33.63 -3.34
C LEU A 661 16.51 -33.68 -4.36
N GLN A 662 15.62 -32.68 -4.32
CA GLN A 662 14.50 -32.55 -5.25
C GLN A 662 15.01 -32.35 -6.70
N ALA A 663 15.97 -31.46 -6.91
CA ALA A 663 16.59 -31.21 -8.22
C ALA A 663 17.20 -32.48 -8.85
N MET A 664 17.96 -33.24 -8.06
CA MET A 664 18.54 -34.50 -8.54
C MET A 664 17.51 -35.59 -8.78
N THR A 665 16.40 -35.58 -8.03
CA THR A 665 15.26 -36.50 -8.27
C THR A 665 14.62 -36.21 -9.63
N LEU A 666 14.40 -34.93 -9.97
CA LEU A 666 13.89 -34.51 -11.28
C LEU A 666 14.88 -34.84 -12.40
N LEU A 667 16.19 -34.67 -12.17
CA LEU A 667 17.22 -35.07 -13.12
C LEU A 667 17.22 -36.59 -13.37
N HIS A 668 16.99 -37.41 -12.34
CA HIS A 668 16.88 -38.86 -12.48
C HIS A 668 15.68 -39.29 -13.32
N GLN A 669 14.56 -38.59 -13.19
CA GLN A 669 13.40 -38.82 -14.04
C GLN A 669 13.74 -38.57 -15.51
N LEU A 670 14.37 -37.42 -15.83
CA LEU A 670 14.84 -37.15 -17.18
C LEU A 670 15.83 -38.22 -17.68
N ALA A 671 16.77 -38.64 -16.84
CA ALA A 671 17.74 -39.66 -17.20
C ALA A 671 17.06 -41.01 -17.49
N HIS A 672 16.04 -41.37 -16.72
CA HIS A 672 15.23 -42.57 -16.94
C HIS A 672 14.48 -42.49 -18.28
N ASP A 673 13.82 -41.37 -18.56
CA ASP A 673 13.05 -41.14 -19.79
C ASP A 673 13.95 -41.17 -21.05
N LEU A 674 15.24 -40.85 -20.89
CA LEU A 674 16.26 -40.90 -21.96
C LEU A 674 17.01 -42.25 -22.07
N ASP A 675 16.62 -43.25 -21.29
CA ASP A 675 17.27 -44.58 -21.19
C ASP A 675 18.76 -44.49 -20.82
N ILE A 676 19.08 -43.62 -19.86
CA ILE A 676 20.44 -43.47 -19.32
C ILE A 676 20.61 -44.37 -18.10
N GLN A 677 21.50 -45.35 -18.22
CA GLN A 677 21.77 -46.37 -17.19
C GLN A 677 22.97 -46.03 -16.31
N HIS A 678 23.84 -45.13 -16.77
CA HIS A 678 25.04 -44.73 -16.05
C HIS A 678 25.09 -43.21 -15.87
N LEU A 679 25.05 -42.75 -14.62
CA LEU A 679 25.15 -41.33 -14.25
C LEU A 679 26.43 -41.10 -13.46
N PHE A 680 27.17 -40.06 -13.83
CA PHE A 680 28.35 -39.66 -13.07
C PHE A 680 28.54 -38.14 -13.07
N GLY A 681 29.21 -37.64 -12.05
CA GLY A 681 29.49 -36.22 -11.88
C GLY A 681 30.71 -36.00 -10.99
N SER A 682 31.39 -34.88 -11.18
CA SER A 682 32.54 -34.50 -10.38
C SER A 682 32.12 -33.43 -9.38
N VAL A 683 32.42 -33.64 -8.10
CA VAL A 683 32.07 -32.71 -7.02
C VAL A 683 33.35 -32.22 -6.34
N GLU A 684 33.44 -30.92 -6.08
CA GLU A 684 34.55 -30.36 -5.34
C GLU A 684 34.59 -30.94 -3.92
N ARG A 685 35.77 -31.33 -3.42
CA ARG A 685 35.90 -32.04 -2.13
C ARG A 685 35.36 -31.25 -0.93
N SER A 686 35.35 -29.92 -1.01
CA SER A 686 34.81 -29.04 0.03
C SER A 686 33.27 -28.95 0.00
N ASN A 687 32.62 -29.40 -1.08
CA ASN A 687 31.17 -29.31 -1.27
C ASN A 687 30.44 -30.45 -0.54
N ALA A 688 30.39 -30.33 0.79
CA ALA A 688 29.72 -31.31 1.66
C ALA A 688 28.21 -31.40 1.41
N SER A 689 27.58 -30.31 0.95
CA SER A 689 26.15 -30.29 0.63
C SER A 689 25.83 -31.26 -0.50
N SER A 690 26.53 -31.15 -1.63
CA SER A 690 26.30 -32.02 -2.79
C SER A 690 26.69 -33.46 -2.51
N SER A 691 27.79 -33.67 -1.77
CA SER A 691 28.22 -35.00 -1.33
C SER A 691 27.14 -35.74 -0.52
N ARG A 692 26.44 -35.03 0.39
CA ARG A 692 25.33 -35.60 1.18
C ARG A 692 24.12 -35.95 0.32
N VAL A 693 23.75 -35.09 -0.63
CA VAL A 693 22.65 -35.34 -1.57
C VAL A 693 22.94 -36.58 -2.41
N LEU A 694 24.13 -36.68 -3.00
CA LEU A 694 24.53 -37.81 -3.83
C LEU A 694 24.57 -39.13 -3.03
N ALA A 695 25.09 -39.10 -1.80
CA ALA A 695 25.07 -40.27 -0.92
C ALA A 695 23.64 -40.74 -0.62
N LYS A 696 22.71 -39.83 -0.31
CA LYS A 696 21.29 -40.15 -0.08
C LYS A 696 20.63 -40.77 -1.31
N LEU A 697 21.06 -40.38 -2.51
CA LEU A 697 20.56 -40.89 -3.78
C LEU A 697 21.29 -42.16 -4.29
N GLY A 698 22.15 -42.75 -3.47
CA GLY A 698 22.82 -44.01 -3.78
C GLY A 698 23.99 -43.89 -4.76
N TYR A 699 24.59 -42.70 -4.91
CA TYR A 699 25.84 -42.56 -5.65
C TYR A 699 27.01 -43.05 -4.80
N ARG A 700 27.86 -43.90 -5.38
CA ARG A 700 29.14 -44.28 -4.79
C ARG A 700 30.23 -43.28 -5.18
N ALA A 701 31.09 -42.96 -4.22
CA ALA A 701 32.18 -42.03 -4.40
C ALA A 701 33.45 -42.80 -4.80
N LEU A 702 33.88 -42.64 -6.05
CA LEU A 702 34.96 -43.42 -6.64
C LEU A 702 36.35 -43.06 -6.08
N PRO A 703 37.35 -43.95 -6.22
CA PRO A 703 38.74 -43.66 -5.88
C PRO A 703 39.27 -42.46 -6.70
N PRO A 704 40.21 -41.67 -6.16
CA PRO A 704 40.76 -40.52 -6.88
C PRO A 704 41.53 -40.98 -8.12
N THR A 705 41.03 -40.63 -9.31
CA THR A 705 41.80 -40.69 -10.55
C THR A 705 42.68 -39.44 -10.68
N SER A 706 43.92 -39.62 -11.09
CA SER A 706 45.03 -38.65 -11.01
C SER A 706 44.92 -37.36 -11.85
N THR A 707 43.74 -36.96 -12.32
CA THR A 707 43.63 -35.99 -13.42
C THR A 707 43.14 -34.59 -13.02
N VAL A 708 42.47 -34.38 -11.87
CA VAL A 708 42.12 -33.03 -11.37
C VAL A 708 42.25 -32.94 -9.84
N PRO A 709 43.27 -32.24 -9.30
CA PRO A 709 43.39 -32.00 -7.87
C PRO A 709 42.15 -31.27 -7.32
N GLY A 710 41.59 -31.74 -6.19
CA GLY A 710 40.50 -31.06 -5.48
C GLY A 710 39.07 -31.54 -5.76
N TYR A 711 38.85 -32.40 -6.75
CA TYR A 711 37.53 -32.99 -7.06
C TYR A 711 37.44 -34.48 -6.69
N ARG A 712 36.20 -34.99 -6.60
CA ARG A 712 35.88 -36.42 -6.42
C ARG A 712 34.75 -36.83 -7.35
N ASN A 713 34.91 -37.97 -8.02
CA ASN A 713 33.91 -38.52 -8.94
C ASN A 713 32.87 -39.34 -8.17
N TYR A 714 31.59 -39.13 -8.52
CA TYR A 714 30.45 -39.88 -8.02
C TYR A 714 29.79 -40.63 -9.16
N TYR A 715 29.36 -41.86 -8.90
CA TYR A 715 28.80 -42.74 -9.91
C TYR A 715 27.55 -43.47 -9.41
N ARG A 716 26.54 -43.60 -10.28
CA ARG A 716 25.36 -44.43 -10.08
C ARG A 716 25.04 -45.15 -11.39
N GLY A 717 24.88 -46.48 -11.33
CA GLY A 717 24.57 -47.31 -12.48
C GLY A 717 24.86 -48.79 -12.20
N ASN A 718 24.74 -49.64 -13.21
CA ASN A 718 24.90 -51.09 -13.11
C ASN A 718 26.35 -51.59 -13.29
N ALA A 719 27.38 -50.72 -13.23
CA ALA A 719 28.77 -51.19 -13.29
C ALA A 719 29.15 -52.02 -12.04
N GLU A 720 29.60 -53.24 -12.28
CA GLU A 720 29.92 -54.24 -11.24
C GLU A 720 31.16 -53.90 -10.37
N SER A 721 32.03 -52.99 -10.81
CA SER A 721 33.22 -52.56 -10.07
C SER A 721 33.53 -51.07 -10.28
N ASP A 722 34.34 -50.49 -9.38
CA ASP A 722 34.82 -49.12 -9.51
C ASP A 722 35.67 -48.93 -10.77
N ASP A 723 36.47 -49.92 -11.17
CA ASP A 723 37.25 -49.88 -12.42
C ASP A 723 36.36 -49.81 -13.66
N LYS A 724 35.25 -50.57 -13.68
CA LYS A 724 34.26 -50.49 -14.77
C LYS A 724 33.55 -49.14 -14.79
N ALA A 725 33.26 -48.55 -13.63
CA ALA A 725 32.70 -47.21 -13.55
C ALA A 725 33.69 -46.14 -14.05
N LEU A 726 34.97 -46.26 -13.68
CA LEU A 726 36.04 -45.37 -14.17
C LEU A 726 36.24 -45.51 -15.68
N LEU A 727 36.07 -46.71 -16.25
CA LEU A 727 36.09 -46.92 -17.71
C LEU A 727 34.92 -46.22 -18.42
N VAL A 728 33.73 -46.19 -17.81
CA VAL A 728 32.59 -45.42 -18.34
C VAL A 728 32.91 -43.93 -18.33
N ILE A 729 33.52 -43.42 -17.24
CA ILE A 729 33.90 -42.01 -17.11
C ILE A 729 35.01 -41.64 -18.11
N SER A 730 36.05 -42.45 -18.26
CA SER A 730 37.20 -42.15 -19.13
C SER A 730 36.85 -42.16 -20.63
N ARG A 731 35.77 -42.84 -21.00
CA ARG A 731 35.21 -42.81 -22.37
C ARG A 731 34.32 -41.60 -22.63
N PHE A 732 34.13 -40.73 -21.64
CA PHE A 732 33.55 -39.41 -21.79
C PHE A 732 34.69 -38.39 -21.97
N PRO A 733 34.71 -37.60 -23.06
CA PRO A 733 35.81 -36.70 -23.37
C PRO A 733 35.89 -35.61 -22.30
N SER A 734 37.10 -35.26 -21.87
CA SER A 734 37.32 -34.06 -21.06
C SER A 734 37.09 -32.82 -21.92
N GLU A 735 36.53 -31.76 -21.35
CA GLU A 735 36.30 -30.44 -21.98
C GLU A 735 37.58 -29.70 -22.41
N GLN A 736 38.70 -30.40 -22.58
CA GLN A 736 40.00 -29.87 -23.00
C GLN A 736 40.50 -30.47 -24.33
N GLU A 737 39.60 -30.76 -25.28
CA GLU A 737 40.00 -30.85 -26.68
C GLU A 737 39.18 -29.85 -27.50
N PRO A 738 39.81 -28.72 -27.92
CA PRO A 738 39.20 -27.81 -28.88
C PRO A 738 39.26 -28.46 -30.27
N GLY A 739 38.09 -28.59 -30.90
CA GLY A 739 37.95 -28.69 -32.35
C GLY A 739 37.81 -27.31 -32.95
#